data_AF-A0A3D5SPX8-F1
#
_entry.id   AF-A0A3D5SPX8-F1
#
_cell.length_a   1.000
_cell.length_b   1.000
_cell.length_c   1.000
_cell.angle_alpha   90.00
_cell.angle_beta   90.00
_cell.angle_gamma   90.00
#
_symmetry.space_group_name_H-M   'P 1'
#
loop_
_entity.id
_entity.type
_entity.pdbx_description
1 polymer ?
#
loop_
_entity_poly.entity_id
_entity_poly.type
_entity_poly.pdbx_seq_one_letter_code
_entity_poly.pdbx_strand_id
1 'polypeptide(L)'
;MKECPACRRCFPDEINHCPQDGDATTPSLLGEPILDARYQLERRLGQGGMGVVFQARHIFLKTSHAIKVILPDLVGNDPMLVTRFRQEALAAAAIRHQNIIAVTDFGVVRGTMPFLVMEFVNGKSLQDILAEEKVMTPQRALEFTSAMGAGVSAAHRQNIVHRDLKPLNIMAQSGQPVAEGLKILDFGLAKIKSGELLGSFIQAKTSGLMGSPFYMAPEQWSDDEPDARADIYSLGIILYQMLSGDVPYKGSSIPSIMKKHLTLPLPSFKSVGVDVSPRIEEVVRHALEKEVAERTPSVEVFLAELREAVGAAATLPAARGTHPISPNDTIFAPASATGGASHQQTSDMPFDSMAGTISSSALGEEAQAELAASREAYEREQKEKERIAREELAREAEEKRKAEEGKERKRKEQEEGVRKQKEEREERERQQREQMERVERQAKELEERLARLATSMPPTAAVLDSESNTLHQGFRTEAISNNSFPGAVPTVPLRTGMADSIAPAPKSNSLLMIGAIALVLLLVVGGIGGYFLLRSKPAPTGKNAGTTNTNPGTSASTTDVIKADLVEIPGGTFQMGRNDGPPQERPERAATVQKFYMDRTEVTNAEYGQFVHDTNYEPPSDWVKGRPLPGQERWPVANVSPKDAEAFAAWRSKRDRVTYRLPSEEEWEFAARNGGEAKSFPWGNAWEEKRAVVKEATPRPVGSYPAGKNRWGVLDLIGNVWEWTSSKASVYGGAAEIPLENREWVVARGGSYASDPDDRQAPISATYRDWYKPTLRHPNFGFRLVRSGQ
;
A
#
# COMPACT_ATOMS: atom_id res chain seq x y z
N MET A 1 -10.81 3.87 24.30
CA MET A 1 -11.17 5.26 24.04
C MET A 1 -11.98 5.30 22.76
N LYS A 2 -13.13 5.94 22.84
CA LYS A 2 -13.93 6.32 21.67
C LYS A 2 -13.80 7.81 21.41
N GLU A 3 -14.15 8.24 20.21
CA GLU A 3 -14.20 9.65 19.84
C GLU A 3 -15.50 9.96 19.06
N CYS A 4 -15.96 11.22 19.12
CA CYS A 4 -17.05 11.65 18.26
C CYS A 4 -16.53 11.88 16.82
N PRO A 5 -17.17 11.33 15.77
CA PRO A 5 -16.75 11.58 14.39
C PRO A 5 -16.87 13.06 13.98
N ALA A 6 -17.87 13.80 14.50
CA ALA A 6 -18.08 15.20 14.20
C ALA A 6 -17.14 16.13 14.99
N CYS A 7 -17.31 16.24 16.32
CA CYS A 7 -16.51 17.18 17.13
C CYS A 7 -15.08 16.70 17.48
N ARG A 8 -14.73 15.45 17.11
CA ARG A 8 -13.42 14.79 17.32
C ARG A 8 -12.96 14.66 18.78
N ARG A 9 -13.82 14.96 19.77
CA ARG A 9 -13.49 14.83 21.20
C ARG A 9 -13.29 13.37 21.58
N CYS A 10 -12.34 13.13 22.48
CA CYS A 10 -11.99 11.81 23.02
C CYS A 10 -12.77 11.52 24.31
N PHE A 11 -13.19 10.27 24.48
CA PHE A 11 -14.02 9.80 25.60
C PHE A 11 -13.59 8.40 26.11
N PRO A 12 -13.91 8.07 27.39
CA PRO A 12 -13.85 6.69 27.91
C PRO A 12 -14.60 5.68 27.03
N ASP A 13 -14.25 4.39 27.14
CA ASP A 13 -14.90 3.34 26.32
C ASP A 13 -16.39 3.11 26.68
N GLU A 14 -16.85 3.60 27.83
CA GLU A 14 -18.26 3.51 28.26
C GLU A 14 -19.18 4.50 27.53
N ILE A 15 -18.64 5.63 27.06
CA ILE A 15 -19.40 6.63 26.31
C ILE A 15 -19.65 6.09 24.91
N ASN A 16 -20.92 5.90 24.54
CA ASN A 16 -21.33 5.38 23.22
C ASN A 16 -21.91 6.47 22.30
N HIS A 17 -22.35 7.59 22.87
CA HIS A 17 -22.88 8.76 22.16
C HIS A 17 -22.24 10.02 22.74
N CYS A 18 -21.90 10.97 21.88
CA CYS A 18 -21.20 12.18 22.25
C CYS A 18 -22.10 13.12 23.08
N PRO A 19 -21.68 13.58 24.27
CA PRO A 19 -22.48 14.49 25.10
C PRO A 19 -22.70 15.91 24.55
N GLN A 20 -22.14 16.26 23.38
CA GLN A 20 -22.30 17.59 22.77
C GLN A 20 -23.25 17.64 21.57
N ASP A 21 -23.18 16.62 20.71
CA ASP A 21 -23.85 16.58 19.40
C ASP A 21 -24.75 15.34 19.25
N GLY A 22 -24.63 14.35 20.15
CA GLY A 22 -25.43 13.12 20.15
C GLY A 22 -24.90 12.01 19.24
N ASP A 23 -23.86 12.26 18.43
CA ASP A 23 -23.35 11.28 17.46
C ASP A 23 -22.78 10.04 18.14
N ALA A 24 -22.98 8.87 17.50
CA ALA A 24 -22.41 7.61 17.95
C ALA A 24 -20.87 7.66 17.87
N THR A 25 -20.20 7.41 18.99
CA THR A 25 -18.75 7.56 19.11
C THR A 25 -18.00 6.31 18.62
N THR A 26 -16.99 6.49 17.77
CA THR A 26 -16.19 5.41 17.16
C THR A 26 -14.95 5.09 18.00
N PRO A 27 -14.51 3.82 18.12
CA PRO A 27 -13.22 3.49 18.74
C PRO A 27 -12.03 4.19 18.04
N SER A 28 -11.02 4.60 18.82
CA SER A 28 -9.84 5.33 18.33
C SER A 28 -8.52 4.76 18.85
N LEU A 29 -8.41 4.58 20.17
CA LEU A 29 -7.30 3.89 20.85
C LEU A 29 -7.87 2.92 21.89
N LEU A 30 -7.20 1.82 22.21
CA LEU A 30 -7.69 0.83 23.18
C LEU A 30 -7.49 1.28 24.63
N GLY A 31 -8.55 1.30 25.45
CA GLY A 31 -8.53 1.73 26.85
C GLY A 31 -8.65 3.25 27.03
N GLU A 32 -8.64 3.72 28.27
CA GLU A 32 -8.98 5.11 28.62
C GLU A 32 -8.22 6.21 27.84
N PRO A 33 -8.80 7.42 27.68
CA PRO A 33 -8.14 8.59 27.08
C PRO A 33 -6.97 9.15 27.89
N ILE A 34 -6.27 8.35 28.69
CA ILE A 34 -5.11 8.73 29.49
C ILE A 34 -3.89 8.00 28.95
N LEU A 35 -2.98 8.75 28.31
CA LEU A 35 -1.72 8.23 27.80
C LEU A 35 -0.64 8.35 28.90
N ASP A 36 0.06 7.23 29.13
CA ASP A 36 1.21 7.13 30.05
C ASP A 36 0.95 7.66 31.48
N ALA A 37 -0.29 7.58 31.96
CA ALA A 37 -0.78 8.17 33.23
C ALA A 37 -0.56 9.69 33.41
N ARG A 38 0.01 10.38 32.41
CA ARG A 38 0.44 11.79 32.49
C ARG A 38 -0.34 12.72 31.56
N TYR A 39 -0.91 12.21 30.46
CA TYR A 39 -1.54 13.03 29.42
C TYR A 39 -2.99 12.62 29.18
N GLN A 40 -3.93 13.50 29.53
CA GLN A 40 -5.34 13.37 29.16
C GLN A 40 -5.48 13.74 27.68
N LEU A 41 -5.84 12.79 26.83
CA LEU A 41 -6.17 13.02 25.43
C LEU A 41 -7.59 13.64 25.38
N GLU A 42 -7.73 14.79 24.72
CA GLU A 42 -8.96 15.60 24.73
C GLU A 42 -9.69 15.58 23.37
N ARG A 43 -8.96 15.62 22.25
CA ARG A 43 -9.53 15.73 20.90
C ARG A 43 -8.55 15.24 19.82
N ARG A 44 -9.00 14.46 18.83
CA ARG A 44 -8.20 14.15 17.63
C ARG A 44 -8.07 15.41 16.75
N LEU A 45 -6.82 15.84 16.51
CA LEU A 45 -6.49 16.94 15.62
C LEU A 45 -6.49 16.45 14.16
N GLY A 46 -5.80 15.34 13.90
CA GLY A 46 -5.71 14.70 12.59
C GLY A 46 -5.23 13.26 12.65
N GLN A 47 -5.30 12.57 11.52
CA GLN A 47 -4.83 11.19 11.34
C GLN A 47 -4.09 11.09 10.01
N GLY A 48 -3.02 10.30 9.96
CA GLY A 48 -2.10 10.29 8.83
C GLY A 48 -1.61 8.89 8.45
N GLY A 49 -0.54 8.88 7.66
CA GLY A 49 0.07 7.66 7.11
C GLY A 49 0.47 6.65 8.18
N MET A 50 1.13 7.11 9.24
CA MET A 50 1.80 6.31 10.29
C MET A 50 1.15 6.38 11.69
N GLY A 51 0.09 7.17 11.89
CA GLY A 51 -0.42 7.43 13.24
C GLY A 51 -1.51 8.49 13.34
N VAL A 52 -1.86 8.85 14.58
CA VAL A 52 -2.93 9.81 14.93
C VAL A 52 -2.36 10.91 15.83
N VAL A 53 -2.78 12.16 15.61
CA VAL A 53 -2.38 13.32 16.41
C VAL A 53 -3.55 13.80 17.26
N PHE A 54 -3.36 13.87 18.58
CA PHE A 54 -4.34 14.33 19.55
C PHE A 54 -3.90 15.64 20.20
N GLN A 55 -4.85 16.53 20.46
CA GLN A 55 -4.73 17.55 21.48
C GLN A 55 -4.83 16.85 22.85
N ALA A 56 -3.88 17.13 23.73
CA ALA A 56 -3.78 16.51 25.03
C ALA A 56 -3.41 17.52 26.10
N ARG A 57 -3.84 17.26 27.34
CA ARG A 57 -3.53 18.08 28.51
C ARG A 57 -2.73 17.29 29.51
N HIS A 58 -1.59 17.82 29.94
CA HIS A 58 -0.79 17.20 30.98
C HIS A 58 -1.55 17.26 32.31
N ILE A 59 -1.82 16.10 32.91
CA ILE A 59 -2.77 15.95 34.03
C ILE A 59 -2.34 16.76 35.25
N PHE A 60 -1.04 16.78 35.57
CA PHE A 60 -0.48 17.52 36.69
C PHE A 60 -0.25 19.02 36.35
N LEU A 61 0.59 19.32 35.36
CA LEU A 61 0.95 20.68 34.93
C LEU A 61 -0.20 21.50 34.30
N LYS A 62 -1.32 20.86 33.92
CA LYS A 62 -2.50 21.44 33.26
C LYS A 62 -2.25 22.09 31.88
N THR A 63 -1.03 22.01 31.34
CA THR A 63 -0.61 22.56 30.04
C THR A 63 -1.06 21.71 28.84
N SER A 64 -1.28 22.37 27.69
CA SER A 64 -1.75 21.75 26.44
C SER A 64 -0.59 21.35 25.53
N HIS A 65 -0.70 20.18 24.91
CA HIS A 65 0.29 19.53 24.05
C HIS A 65 -0.38 18.93 22.80
N ALA A 66 0.38 18.75 21.73
CA ALA A 66 0.00 17.88 20.61
C ALA A 66 0.75 16.54 20.75
N ILE A 67 0.03 15.42 20.82
CA ILE A 67 0.63 14.09 20.96
C ILE A 67 0.38 13.27 19.70
N LYS A 68 1.46 12.88 19.02
CA LYS A 68 1.44 12.03 17.84
C LYS A 68 1.70 10.58 18.27
N VAL A 69 0.66 9.76 18.26
CA VAL A 69 0.72 8.33 18.57
C VAL A 69 0.96 7.56 17.27
N ILE A 70 2.05 6.80 17.21
CA ILE A 70 2.39 5.93 16.09
C ILE A 70 1.65 4.61 16.26
N LEU A 71 0.85 4.23 15.27
CA LEU A 71 0.05 3.00 15.31
C LEU A 71 0.85 1.85 14.65
N PRO A 72 1.11 0.73 15.35
CA PRO A 72 1.84 -0.41 14.77
C PRO A 72 1.22 -0.93 13.46
N ASP A 73 -0.12 -0.98 13.40
CA ASP A 73 -0.89 -1.42 12.24
C ASP A 73 -0.69 -0.51 10.99
N LEU A 74 -0.11 0.68 11.17
CA LEU A 74 0.18 1.65 10.11
C LEU A 74 1.67 1.74 9.71
N VAL A 75 2.56 1.01 10.37
CA VAL A 75 4.01 0.99 10.07
C VAL A 75 4.50 -0.43 9.72
N GLY A 76 3.64 -1.44 9.89
CA GLY A 76 3.98 -2.84 9.68
C GLY A 76 4.73 -3.44 10.88
N ASN A 77 5.00 -4.74 10.82
CA ASN A 77 5.69 -5.48 11.89
C ASN A 77 7.22 -5.24 11.85
N ASP A 78 7.67 -3.97 11.80
CA ASP A 78 9.08 -3.60 11.90
C ASP A 78 9.60 -3.87 13.33
N PRO A 79 10.49 -4.87 13.55
CA PRO A 79 11.03 -5.17 14.89
C PRO A 79 11.89 -4.03 15.44
N MET A 80 12.39 -3.15 14.58
CA MET A 80 13.22 -2.00 14.94
C MET A 80 12.43 -0.71 15.13
N LEU A 81 11.09 -0.71 14.98
CA LEU A 81 10.26 0.50 14.99
C LEU A 81 10.49 1.36 16.23
N VAL A 82 10.47 0.74 17.41
CA VAL A 82 10.70 1.44 18.69
C VAL A 82 12.12 2.02 18.76
N THR A 83 13.11 1.32 18.22
CA THR A 83 14.51 1.77 18.20
C THR A 83 14.72 2.93 17.23
N ARG A 84 14.21 2.82 15.99
CA ARG A 84 14.23 3.91 14.99
C ARG A 84 13.50 5.14 15.54
N PHE A 85 12.28 4.96 16.05
CA PHE A 85 11.48 6.03 16.63
C PHE A 85 12.18 6.75 17.78
N ARG A 86 12.89 6.03 18.67
CA ARG A 86 13.67 6.66 19.75
C ARG A 86 14.83 7.50 19.22
N GLN A 87 15.54 7.04 18.19
CA GLN A 87 16.63 7.81 17.56
C GLN A 87 16.10 9.08 16.88
N GLU A 88 15.03 8.93 16.09
CA GLU A 88 14.30 10.02 15.42
C GLU A 88 13.75 11.05 16.42
N ALA A 89 13.11 10.60 17.51
CA ALA A 89 12.57 11.47 18.56
C ALA A 89 13.67 12.25 19.32
N LEU A 90 14.81 11.61 19.60
CA LEU A 90 15.98 12.27 20.20
C LEU A 90 16.59 13.32 19.25
N ALA A 91 16.66 13.03 17.95
CA ALA A 91 17.12 13.99 16.95
C ALA A 91 16.18 15.20 16.85
N ALA A 92 14.87 14.97 16.84
CA ALA A 92 13.87 16.05 16.84
C ALA A 92 13.92 16.90 18.12
N ALA A 93 14.13 16.29 19.30
CA ALA A 93 14.24 17.00 20.58
C ALA A 93 15.55 17.81 20.76
N ALA A 94 16.57 17.55 19.94
CA ALA A 94 17.80 18.35 19.91
C ALA A 94 17.59 19.72 19.23
N ILE A 95 16.63 19.82 18.30
CA ILE A 95 16.39 21.06 17.55
C ILE A 95 15.62 22.06 18.41
N ARG A 96 16.25 23.18 18.73
CA ARG A 96 15.64 24.29 19.48
C ARG A 96 15.69 25.56 18.66
N HIS A 97 14.55 25.92 18.08
CA HIS A 97 14.38 27.16 17.31
C HIS A 97 12.94 27.66 17.44
N GLN A 98 12.72 28.98 17.43
CA GLN A 98 11.37 29.55 17.57
C GLN A 98 10.43 29.03 16.49
N ASN A 99 10.88 28.98 15.23
CA ASN A 99 10.07 28.52 14.11
C ASN A 99 9.97 26.99 13.93
N ILE A 100 10.40 26.20 14.91
CA ILE A 100 10.28 24.73 14.90
C ILE A 100 9.39 24.30 16.07
N ILE A 101 8.62 23.24 15.86
CA ILE A 101 7.80 22.65 16.92
C ILE A 101 8.69 22.04 18.01
N ALA A 102 8.51 22.45 19.27
CA ALA A 102 9.27 21.85 20.36
C ALA A 102 8.76 20.43 20.66
N VAL A 103 9.63 19.42 20.49
CA VAL A 103 9.43 18.09 21.08
C VAL A 103 9.81 18.17 22.56
N THR A 104 8.88 17.78 23.43
CA THR A 104 8.99 17.96 24.89
C THR A 104 9.20 16.64 25.63
N ASP A 105 8.66 15.54 25.12
CA ASP A 105 8.76 14.20 25.70
C ASP A 105 8.45 13.13 24.64
N PHE A 106 8.81 11.87 24.90
CA PHE A 106 8.43 10.72 24.09
C PHE A 106 8.31 9.45 24.94
N GLY A 107 7.52 8.48 24.48
CA GLY A 107 7.38 7.22 25.21
C GLY A 107 6.87 6.07 24.35
N VAL A 108 6.63 4.93 24.99
CA VAL A 108 6.11 3.71 24.34
C VAL A 108 5.08 3.04 25.26
N VAL A 109 3.80 3.19 24.92
CA VAL A 109 2.71 2.58 25.69
C VAL A 109 2.63 1.08 25.38
N ARG A 110 2.43 0.26 26.42
CA ARG A 110 2.32 -1.22 26.35
C ARG A 110 3.50 -1.90 25.64
N GLY A 111 4.67 -1.26 25.60
CA GLY A 111 5.89 -1.76 24.96
C GLY A 111 5.90 -1.72 23.42
N THR A 112 4.77 -1.45 22.77
CA THR A 112 4.61 -1.58 21.30
C THR A 112 4.10 -0.33 20.58
N MET A 113 3.53 0.66 21.29
CA MET A 113 2.89 1.84 20.69
C MET A 113 3.67 3.13 21.02
N PRO A 114 4.56 3.61 20.14
CA PRO A 114 5.34 4.82 20.37
C PRO A 114 4.48 6.09 20.35
N PHE A 115 4.85 7.11 21.12
CA PHE A 115 4.22 8.42 21.05
C PHE A 115 5.24 9.55 21.23
N LEU A 116 4.99 10.67 20.54
CA LEU A 116 5.79 11.89 20.58
C LEU A 116 4.94 13.02 21.16
N VAL A 117 5.44 13.71 22.20
CA VAL A 117 4.76 14.85 22.85
C VAL A 117 5.39 16.14 22.37
N MET A 118 4.57 17.02 21.81
CA MET A 118 4.97 18.26 21.17
C MET A 118 4.20 19.45 21.75
N GLU A 119 4.74 20.65 21.56
CA GLU A 119 4.04 21.92 21.73
C GLU A 119 2.67 21.91 21.01
N PHE A 120 1.64 22.53 21.62
CA PHE A 120 0.34 22.72 20.98
C PHE A 120 0.22 24.10 20.32
N VAL A 121 0.26 24.14 18.99
CA VAL A 121 0.07 25.38 18.22
C VAL A 121 -1.42 25.64 18.01
N ASN A 122 -1.95 26.71 18.63
CA ASN A 122 -3.28 27.20 18.33
C ASN A 122 -3.24 28.10 17.08
N GLY A 123 -3.48 27.52 15.90
CA GLY A 123 -3.32 28.19 14.62
C GLY A 123 -3.89 27.41 13.44
N LYS A 124 -3.68 27.93 12.22
CA LYS A 124 -4.00 27.27 10.94
C LYS A 124 -2.73 26.69 10.31
N SER A 125 -2.86 25.68 9.45
CA SER A 125 -1.76 25.30 8.57
C SER A 125 -1.62 26.27 7.39
N LEU A 126 -0.43 26.35 6.78
CA LEU A 126 -0.26 27.10 5.53
C LEU A 126 -1.11 26.51 4.40
N GLN A 127 -1.46 25.22 4.47
CA GLN A 127 -2.40 24.59 3.54
C GLN A 127 -3.83 25.16 3.66
N ASP A 128 -4.29 25.45 4.87
CA ASP A 128 -5.60 26.08 5.11
C ASP A 128 -5.57 27.56 4.70
N ILE A 129 -4.49 28.27 5.03
CA ILE A 129 -4.29 29.68 4.68
C ILE A 129 -4.26 29.85 3.16
N LEU A 130 -3.58 28.97 2.42
CA LEU A 130 -3.60 28.98 0.96
C LEU A 130 -4.97 28.64 0.36
N ALA A 131 -5.78 27.82 1.01
CA ALA A 131 -7.15 27.56 0.57
C ALA A 131 -8.08 28.79 0.74
N GLU A 132 -7.78 29.65 1.72
CA GLU A 132 -8.54 30.87 2.03
C GLU A 132 -8.03 32.10 1.24
N GLU A 133 -6.74 32.43 1.33
CA GLU A 133 -6.13 33.58 0.66
C GLU A 133 -5.96 33.38 -0.85
N LYS A 134 -5.82 32.12 -1.31
CA LYS A 134 -5.45 31.68 -2.67
C LYS A 134 -4.08 32.16 -3.13
N VAL A 135 -3.83 33.46 -3.20
CA VAL A 135 -2.58 34.05 -3.73
C VAL A 135 -2.08 35.11 -2.75
N MET A 136 -0.80 35.01 -2.38
CA MET A 136 -0.11 35.94 -1.50
C MET A 136 0.66 37.00 -2.29
N THR A 137 0.77 38.20 -1.73
CA THR A 137 1.68 39.23 -2.27
C THR A 137 3.15 38.80 -2.09
N PRO A 138 4.10 39.31 -2.91
CA PRO A 138 5.53 39.01 -2.75
C PRO A 138 6.08 39.28 -1.34
N GLN A 139 5.60 40.35 -0.69
CA GLN A 139 5.96 40.69 0.69
C GLN A 139 5.43 39.65 1.69
N ARG A 140 4.17 39.22 1.54
CA ARG A 140 3.55 38.21 2.39
C ARG A 140 4.20 36.82 2.20
N ALA A 141 4.50 36.44 0.96
CA ALA A 141 5.25 35.24 0.65
C ALA A 141 6.67 35.28 1.23
N LEU A 142 7.33 36.45 1.25
CA LEU A 142 8.65 36.65 1.88
C LEU A 142 8.60 36.55 3.42
N GLU A 143 7.53 37.00 4.08
CA GLU A 143 7.32 36.81 5.53
C GLU A 143 7.31 35.32 5.89
N PHE A 144 6.42 34.55 5.24
CA PHE A 144 6.32 33.10 5.43
C PHE A 144 7.63 32.39 5.08
N THR A 145 8.23 32.71 3.92
CA THR A 145 9.48 32.07 3.48
C THR A 145 10.63 32.38 4.43
N SER A 146 10.74 33.61 4.94
CA SER A 146 11.77 33.99 5.92
C SER A 146 11.64 33.21 7.23
N ALA A 147 10.42 33.05 7.75
CA ALA A 147 10.18 32.33 9.00
C ALA A 147 10.38 30.81 8.84
N MET A 148 9.92 30.22 7.71
CA MET A 148 10.21 28.83 7.37
C MET A 148 11.72 28.61 7.21
N GLY A 149 12.37 29.45 6.41
CA GLY A 149 13.80 29.31 6.12
C GLY A 149 14.68 29.52 7.36
N ALA A 150 14.31 30.40 8.29
CA ALA A 150 15.01 30.54 9.58
C ALA A 150 14.98 29.23 10.39
N GLY A 151 13.83 28.54 10.42
CA GLY A 151 13.71 27.21 11.01
C GLY A 151 14.56 26.16 10.30
N VAL A 152 14.37 25.98 8.99
CA VAL A 152 15.10 24.98 8.20
C VAL A 152 16.63 25.19 8.30
N SER A 153 17.09 26.43 8.19
CA SER A 153 18.48 26.86 8.44
C SER A 153 19.02 26.44 9.81
N ALA A 154 18.20 26.54 10.87
CA ALA A 154 18.59 26.11 12.22
C ALA A 154 18.73 24.58 12.37
N ALA A 155 17.92 23.80 11.64
CA ALA A 155 18.05 22.34 11.59
C ALA A 155 19.24 21.91 10.71
N HIS A 156 19.48 22.57 9.57
CA HIS A 156 20.62 22.32 8.68
C HIS A 156 21.95 22.54 9.38
N ARG A 157 22.08 23.56 10.25
CA ARG A 157 23.27 23.74 11.12
C ARG A 157 23.53 22.59 12.10
N GLN A 158 22.55 21.72 12.35
CA GLN A 158 22.70 20.50 13.16
C GLN A 158 22.84 19.23 12.29
N ASN A 159 22.99 19.37 10.97
CA ASN A 159 22.97 18.30 9.97
C ASN A 159 21.63 17.52 9.91
N ILE A 160 20.51 18.18 10.23
CA ILE A 160 19.17 17.57 10.17
C ILE A 160 18.39 18.17 9.00
N VAL A 161 18.11 17.32 8.00
CA VAL A 161 17.29 17.63 6.81
C VAL A 161 15.83 17.19 7.07
N HIS A 162 14.84 17.96 6.64
CA HIS A 162 13.43 17.67 6.89
C HIS A 162 12.85 16.63 5.92
N ARG A 163 13.17 16.72 4.61
CA ARG A 163 12.78 15.77 3.53
C ARG A 163 11.27 15.63 3.25
N ASP A 164 10.39 16.38 3.92
CA ASP A 164 8.93 16.28 3.77
C ASP A 164 8.22 17.64 4.01
N LEU A 165 8.89 18.73 3.59
CA LEU A 165 8.37 20.09 3.65
C LEU A 165 7.19 20.27 2.69
N LYS A 166 6.07 20.77 3.22
CA LYS A 166 4.82 21.05 2.50
C LYS A 166 3.93 21.97 3.35
N PRO A 167 2.95 22.69 2.78
CA PRO A 167 2.10 23.63 3.53
C PRO A 167 1.34 23.02 4.72
N LEU A 168 1.05 21.72 4.68
CA LEU A 168 0.40 20.99 5.78
C LEU A 168 1.32 20.83 7.02
N ASN A 169 2.64 20.83 6.82
CA ASN A 169 3.64 20.72 7.89
C ASN A 169 4.09 22.10 8.43
N ILE A 170 3.44 23.18 8.00
CA ILE A 170 3.72 24.55 8.43
C ILE A 170 2.47 25.09 9.11
N MET A 171 2.56 25.53 10.37
CA MET A 171 1.47 26.20 11.08
C MET A 171 1.79 27.66 11.35
N ALA A 172 0.78 28.52 11.35
CA ALA A 172 0.88 29.90 11.84
C ALA A 172 -0.09 30.11 13.02
N GLN A 173 0.47 30.45 14.18
CA GLN A 173 -0.28 30.71 15.42
C GLN A 173 -1.19 31.93 15.27
N SER A 174 -2.45 31.79 15.71
CA SER A 174 -3.42 32.88 15.65
C SER A 174 -3.06 34.03 16.60
N GLY A 175 -3.12 35.27 16.10
CA GLY A 175 -2.84 36.48 16.87
C GLY A 175 -1.37 36.83 17.04
N GLN A 176 -0.44 36.12 16.38
CA GLN A 176 1.00 36.40 16.40
C GLN A 176 1.52 36.82 15.02
N PRO A 177 2.61 37.62 14.94
CA PRO A 177 3.34 37.86 13.69
C PRO A 177 3.87 36.55 13.10
N VAL A 178 3.89 36.41 11.76
CA VAL A 178 4.36 35.17 11.09
C VAL A 178 5.81 34.84 11.45
N ALA A 179 6.67 35.86 11.62
CA ALA A 179 8.05 35.67 12.07
C ALA A 179 8.17 34.96 13.44
N GLU A 180 7.22 35.20 14.34
CA GLU A 180 7.28 34.74 15.73
C GLU A 180 6.39 33.51 16.00
N GLY A 181 5.25 33.43 15.31
CA GLY A 181 4.21 32.42 15.49
C GLY A 181 4.17 31.32 14.41
N LEU A 182 5.02 31.36 13.38
CA LEU A 182 5.16 30.25 12.44
C LEU A 182 5.93 29.09 13.08
N LYS A 183 5.43 27.86 12.92
CA LYS A 183 5.97 26.62 13.46
C LYS A 183 6.02 25.53 12.39
N ILE A 184 7.21 25.00 12.12
CA ILE A 184 7.41 23.83 11.26
C ILE A 184 7.24 22.55 12.08
N LEU A 185 6.47 21.60 11.56
CA LEU A 185 6.15 20.31 12.17
C LEU A 185 7.00 19.16 11.57
N ASP A 186 7.03 18.01 12.24
CA ASP A 186 7.48 16.73 11.64
C ASP A 186 8.93 16.67 11.12
N PHE A 187 9.85 17.47 11.69
CA PHE A 187 11.29 17.20 11.58
C PHE A 187 11.63 15.79 12.11
N GLY A 188 12.59 15.12 11.46
CA GLY A 188 13.21 13.91 12.01
C GLY A 188 12.27 12.73 12.22
N LEU A 189 11.24 12.56 11.38
CA LEU A 189 10.52 11.28 11.21
C LEU A 189 10.69 10.72 9.77
N ALA A 190 11.67 11.25 9.04
CA ALA A 190 11.89 10.98 7.63
C ALA A 190 12.82 9.80 7.38
N LYS A 191 13.76 9.45 8.28
CA LYS A 191 14.66 8.30 8.07
C LYS A 191 13.91 6.97 8.18
N ILE A 192 12.82 6.95 8.95
CA ILE A 192 11.83 5.84 8.93
C ILE A 192 11.22 5.67 7.53
N LYS A 193 11.06 6.73 6.73
CA LYS A 193 10.55 6.64 5.34
C LYS A 193 11.64 6.27 4.33
N SER A 194 12.85 6.82 4.48
CA SER A 194 13.88 6.80 3.43
C SER A 194 14.55 5.44 3.15
N GLY A 195 14.70 4.55 4.15
CA GLY A 195 15.63 3.41 4.03
C GLY A 195 15.06 2.14 3.37
N GLU A 196 13.96 1.61 3.91
CA GLU A 196 13.35 0.33 3.46
C GLU A 196 11.85 0.51 3.16
N LEU A 197 11.25 1.53 3.74
CA LEU A 197 9.81 1.75 3.79
C LEU A 197 9.27 2.53 2.60
N LEU A 198 10.11 3.06 1.69
CA LEU A 198 9.62 3.80 0.52
C LEU A 198 8.81 2.88 -0.42
N GLY A 199 9.29 1.64 -0.64
CA GLY A 199 8.56 0.63 -1.42
C GLY A 199 7.22 0.21 -0.80
N SER A 200 7.13 0.18 0.53
CA SER A 200 5.90 -0.15 1.26
C SER A 200 5.01 1.06 1.54
N PHE A 201 5.52 2.31 1.56
CA PHE A 201 4.70 3.54 1.58
C PHE A 201 4.07 3.81 0.22
N ILE A 202 4.71 3.43 -0.89
CA ILE A 202 4.09 3.47 -2.23
C ILE A 202 2.96 2.43 -2.37
N GLN A 203 3.03 1.32 -1.62
CA GLN A 203 1.94 0.33 -1.53
C GLN A 203 0.87 0.73 -0.50
N ALA A 204 1.26 1.37 0.61
CA ALA A 204 0.37 1.75 1.70
C ALA A 204 -0.28 3.12 1.48
N LYS A 205 -1.44 3.09 0.80
CA LYS A 205 -2.51 4.11 0.70
C LYS A 205 -2.53 4.94 -0.60
N THR A 206 -3.35 4.46 -1.54
CA THR A 206 -4.09 5.30 -2.50
C THR A 206 -5.32 5.99 -1.84
N SER A 207 -5.41 6.03 -0.50
CA SER A 207 -6.48 6.69 0.25
C SER A 207 -5.94 7.67 1.30
N GLY A 208 -6.09 8.97 1.00
CA GLY A 208 -5.59 10.08 1.83
C GLY A 208 -4.15 10.46 1.50
N LEU A 209 -3.95 11.66 0.93
CA LEU A 209 -2.68 12.16 0.37
C LEU A 209 -1.61 12.50 1.44
N MET A 210 -1.07 11.49 2.14
CA MET A 210 -0.05 11.66 3.19
C MET A 210 1.39 11.55 2.65
N GLY A 211 1.75 12.49 1.79
CA GLY A 211 2.98 12.46 1.01
C GLY A 211 2.65 13.05 -0.32
N SER A 212 2.65 14.38 -0.38
CA SER A 212 2.19 15.12 -1.55
C SER A 212 3.37 15.21 -2.53
N PRO A 213 3.39 14.43 -3.63
CA PRO A 213 4.58 14.28 -4.49
C PRO A 213 4.99 15.60 -5.17
N PHE A 214 4.05 16.54 -5.24
CA PHE A 214 4.14 17.87 -5.81
C PHE A 214 5.22 18.79 -5.19
N TYR A 215 5.83 18.43 -4.05
CA TYR A 215 6.88 19.21 -3.36
C TYR A 215 8.25 18.50 -3.32
N MET A 216 8.33 17.25 -3.76
CA MET A 216 9.53 16.41 -3.59
C MET A 216 10.62 16.80 -4.58
N ALA A 217 11.86 16.89 -4.11
CA ALA A 217 13.01 17.19 -4.97
C ALA A 217 13.36 16.00 -5.90
N PRO A 218 13.97 16.24 -7.08
CA PRO A 218 14.37 15.20 -8.04
C PRO A 218 15.11 14.01 -7.42
N GLU A 219 16.07 14.27 -6.53
CA GLU A 219 16.88 13.29 -5.83
C GLU A 219 16.12 12.48 -4.77
N GLN A 220 14.90 12.88 -4.37
CA GLN A 220 14.06 12.08 -3.46
C GLN A 220 13.36 10.90 -4.17
N TRP A 221 13.60 10.73 -5.47
CA TRP A 221 13.06 9.66 -6.30
C TRP A 221 14.13 8.63 -6.73
N SER A 222 15.38 8.79 -6.29
CA SER A 222 16.46 7.78 -6.42
C SER A 222 16.78 7.13 -5.06
N ASP A 223 17.70 6.17 -5.06
CA ASP A 223 18.19 5.49 -3.84
C ASP A 223 19.26 6.31 -3.07
N ASP A 224 19.58 7.53 -3.53
CA ASP A 224 20.58 8.42 -2.92
C ASP A 224 20.02 9.11 -1.66
N GLU A 225 20.84 9.32 -0.62
CA GLU A 225 20.35 10.01 0.59
C GLU A 225 20.25 11.54 0.37
N PRO A 226 19.05 12.16 0.45
CA PRO A 226 18.89 13.58 0.12
C PRO A 226 19.54 14.52 1.15
N ASP A 227 20.29 15.51 0.65
CA ASP A 227 20.95 16.56 1.43
C ASP A 227 20.05 17.78 1.68
N ALA A 228 20.60 18.80 2.35
CA ALA A 228 19.94 20.05 2.72
C ALA A 228 19.23 20.77 1.55
N ARG A 229 19.71 20.61 0.31
CA ARG A 229 19.15 21.23 -0.90
C ARG A 229 17.83 20.63 -1.35
N ALA A 230 17.45 19.45 -0.86
CA ALA A 230 16.11 18.90 -1.05
C ALA A 230 15.04 19.76 -0.35
N ASP A 231 15.35 20.25 0.86
CA ASP A 231 14.46 21.15 1.59
C ASP A 231 14.33 22.52 0.89
N ILE A 232 15.41 23.01 0.27
CA ILE A 232 15.41 24.26 -0.52
C ILE A 232 14.48 24.15 -1.73
N TYR A 233 14.53 23.01 -2.44
CA TYR A 233 13.60 22.72 -3.54
C TYR A 233 12.14 22.74 -3.06
N SER A 234 11.85 22.06 -1.94
CA SER A 234 10.51 22.08 -1.34
C SER A 234 10.05 23.49 -0.93
N LEU A 235 10.94 24.31 -0.35
CA LEU A 235 10.66 25.72 -0.06
C LEU A 235 10.39 26.54 -1.33
N GLY A 236 11.12 26.29 -2.42
CA GLY A 236 10.89 26.91 -3.72
C GLY A 236 9.52 26.57 -4.32
N ILE A 237 9.06 25.32 -4.17
CA ILE A 237 7.70 24.91 -4.60
C ILE A 237 6.64 25.63 -3.75
N ILE A 238 6.83 25.69 -2.42
CA ILE A 238 5.90 26.39 -1.52
C ILE A 238 5.86 27.89 -1.86
N LEU A 239 7.00 28.50 -2.19
CA LEU A 239 7.07 29.89 -2.65
C LEU A 239 6.35 30.10 -3.99
N TYR A 240 6.52 29.21 -4.98
CA TYR A 240 5.77 29.25 -6.23
C TYR A 240 4.26 29.17 -5.98
N GLN A 241 3.83 28.29 -5.07
CA GLN A 241 2.44 28.12 -4.70
C GLN A 241 1.88 29.32 -3.93
N MET A 242 2.63 29.95 -3.03
CA MET A 242 2.21 31.19 -2.38
C MET A 242 2.02 32.32 -3.40
N LEU A 243 2.88 32.42 -4.41
CA LEU A 243 2.85 33.49 -5.42
C LEU A 243 1.85 33.26 -6.57
N SER A 244 1.52 32.01 -6.91
CA SER A 244 0.60 31.68 -8.01
C SER A 244 -0.73 31.05 -7.60
N GLY A 245 -0.84 30.64 -6.32
CA GLY A 245 -1.94 29.88 -5.76
C GLY A 245 -1.95 28.40 -6.10
N ASP A 246 -0.94 27.89 -6.82
CA ASP A 246 -0.93 26.49 -7.25
C ASP A 246 0.48 25.91 -7.42
N VAL A 247 0.59 24.59 -7.48
CA VAL A 247 1.89 23.89 -7.64
C VAL A 247 2.28 23.77 -9.12
N PRO A 248 3.57 23.95 -9.48
CA PRO A 248 3.99 24.03 -10.89
C PRO A 248 3.87 22.69 -11.64
N TYR A 249 3.86 21.56 -10.93
CA TYR A 249 3.88 20.21 -11.51
C TYR A 249 2.71 19.36 -11.01
N LYS A 250 1.68 19.22 -11.84
CA LYS A 250 0.50 18.37 -11.58
C LYS A 250 0.44 17.14 -12.47
N GLY A 251 -0.18 16.06 -12.00
CA GLY A 251 -0.48 14.86 -12.79
C GLY A 251 -1.58 14.02 -12.16
N SER A 252 -2.16 13.11 -12.93
CA SER A 252 -3.19 12.16 -12.48
C SER A 252 -2.62 10.92 -11.76
N SER A 253 -1.30 10.80 -11.66
CA SER A 253 -0.62 9.70 -10.96
C SER A 253 0.75 10.14 -10.42
N ILE A 254 1.25 9.44 -9.39
CA ILE A 254 2.56 9.72 -8.80
C ILE A 254 3.69 9.66 -9.85
N PRO A 255 3.79 8.65 -10.73
CA PRO A 255 4.80 8.63 -11.80
C PRO A 255 4.68 9.80 -12.79
N SER A 256 3.47 10.32 -13.02
CA SER A 256 3.26 11.51 -13.86
C SER A 256 3.83 12.76 -13.19
N ILE A 257 3.63 12.93 -11.89
CA ILE A 257 4.16 14.05 -11.10
C ILE A 257 5.70 13.94 -11.00
N MET A 258 6.21 12.78 -10.56
CA MET A 258 7.64 12.46 -10.52
C MET A 258 8.35 12.83 -11.83
N LYS A 259 7.83 12.37 -12.98
CA LYS A 259 8.42 12.71 -14.29
C LYS A 259 8.49 14.22 -14.54
N LYS A 260 7.52 15.01 -14.08
CA LYS A 260 7.54 16.47 -14.23
C LYS A 260 8.56 17.15 -13.32
N HIS A 261 8.68 16.68 -12.07
CA HIS A 261 9.74 17.13 -11.16
C HIS A 261 11.13 16.88 -11.75
N LEU A 262 11.35 15.68 -12.31
CA LEU A 262 12.59 15.27 -12.96
C LEU A 262 12.87 16.04 -14.27
N THR A 263 11.91 16.15 -15.20
CA THR A 263 12.23 16.51 -16.61
C THR A 263 11.55 17.75 -17.17
N LEU A 264 10.70 18.48 -16.44
CA LEU A 264 10.09 19.72 -16.94
C LEU A 264 10.76 20.97 -16.35
N PRO A 265 10.98 22.05 -17.13
CA PRO A 265 11.37 23.35 -16.60
C PRO A 265 10.25 23.95 -15.74
N LEU A 266 10.55 25.00 -14.98
CA LEU A 266 9.56 25.77 -14.23
C LEU A 266 8.63 26.55 -15.20
N PRO A 267 7.29 26.42 -15.12
CA PRO A 267 6.39 27.30 -15.86
C PRO A 267 6.48 28.73 -15.31
N SER A 268 6.80 29.70 -16.17
CA SER A 268 6.90 31.11 -15.77
C SER A 268 5.59 31.63 -15.18
N PHE A 269 5.64 32.53 -14.21
CA PHE A 269 4.46 33.12 -13.58
C PHE A 269 3.57 33.80 -14.63
N LYS A 270 4.19 34.47 -15.60
CA LYS A 270 3.49 35.07 -16.74
C LYS A 270 2.73 34.05 -17.60
N SER A 271 3.20 32.80 -17.71
CA SER A 271 2.50 31.74 -18.45
C SER A 271 1.25 31.21 -17.73
N VAL A 272 1.18 31.35 -16.40
CA VAL A 272 0.01 31.00 -15.57
C VAL A 272 -0.85 32.22 -15.20
N GLY A 273 -0.61 33.38 -15.83
CA GLY A 273 -1.42 34.59 -15.67
C GLY A 273 -1.08 35.44 -14.43
N VAL A 274 0.09 35.24 -13.83
CA VAL A 274 0.54 35.89 -12.60
C VAL A 274 1.66 36.89 -12.93
N ASP A 275 1.59 38.09 -12.37
CA ASP A 275 2.61 39.14 -12.56
C ASP A 275 3.53 39.24 -11.33
N VAL A 276 4.81 38.93 -11.51
CA VAL A 276 5.87 39.11 -10.50
C VAL A 276 7.12 39.69 -11.14
N SER A 277 7.96 40.35 -10.34
CA SER A 277 9.28 40.79 -10.78
C SER A 277 10.09 39.62 -11.35
N PRO A 278 10.77 39.75 -12.51
CA PRO A 278 11.60 38.69 -13.07
C PRO A 278 12.67 38.16 -12.11
N ARG A 279 13.14 38.99 -11.16
CA ARG A 279 14.06 38.54 -10.11
C ARG A 279 13.43 37.51 -9.17
N ILE A 280 12.13 37.60 -8.90
CA ILE A 280 11.42 36.62 -8.05
C ILE A 280 11.27 35.30 -8.81
N GLU A 281 10.96 35.35 -10.11
CA GLU A 281 10.92 34.15 -10.95
C GLU A 281 12.29 33.47 -11.04
N GLU A 282 13.37 34.26 -11.13
CA GLU A 282 14.74 33.76 -11.12
C GLU A 282 15.13 33.05 -9.80
N VAL A 283 14.76 33.60 -8.64
CA VAL A 283 15.00 32.95 -7.33
C VAL A 283 14.23 31.63 -7.20
N VAL A 284 12.98 31.60 -7.66
CA VAL A 284 12.19 30.36 -7.65
C VAL A 284 12.78 29.33 -8.63
N ARG A 285 13.26 29.77 -9.80
CA ARG A 285 13.99 28.89 -10.75
C ARG A 285 15.25 28.31 -10.11
N HIS A 286 16.09 29.14 -9.49
CA HIS A 286 17.36 28.74 -8.85
C HIS A 286 17.14 27.73 -7.70
N ALA A 287 16.03 27.85 -6.97
CA ALA A 287 15.63 26.85 -5.96
C ALA A 287 15.10 25.54 -6.57
N LEU A 288 14.58 25.55 -7.80
CA LEU A 288 13.96 24.42 -8.49
C LEU A 288 14.86 23.73 -9.53
N GLU A 289 16.15 24.10 -9.59
CA GLU A 289 17.09 23.47 -10.51
C GLU A 289 17.24 21.96 -10.23
N LYS A 290 17.34 21.21 -11.34
CA LYS A 290 17.24 19.74 -11.32
C LYS A 290 18.50 19.12 -10.75
N GLU A 291 19.63 19.53 -11.32
CA GLU A 291 20.95 19.17 -10.83
C GLU A 291 21.19 19.80 -9.46
N VAL A 292 21.42 18.95 -8.46
CA VAL A 292 21.63 19.36 -7.06
C VAL A 292 22.85 20.30 -6.91
N ALA A 293 23.79 20.26 -7.85
CA ALA A 293 24.95 21.16 -7.91
C ALA A 293 24.63 22.58 -8.39
N GLU A 294 23.61 22.76 -9.25
CA GLU A 294 23.20 24.05 -9.83
C GLU A 294 22.09 24.75 -9.00
N ARG A 295 21.59 24.06 -7.96
CA ARG A 295 20.57 24.58 -7.04
C ARG A 295 21.20 25.46 -5.96
N THR A 296 20.42 26.42 -5.43
CA THR A 296 20.84 27.34 -4.36
C THR A 296 21.56 26.59 -3.22
N PRO A 297 22.79 26.98 -2.85
CA PRO A 297 23.65 26.12 -2.02
C PRO A 297 23.26 26.08 -0.54
N SER A 298 22.51 27.08 -0.04
CA SER A 298 21.97 27.08 1.32
C SER A 298 20.68 27.91 1.43
N VAL A 299 19.92 27.68 2.51
CA VAL A 299 18.68 28.40 2.81
C VAL A 299 18.95 29.90 3.04
N GLU A 300 20.09 30.25 3.63
CA GLU A 300 20.51 31.64 3.84
C GLU A 300 20.70 32.39 2.52
N VAL A 301 21.28 31.74 1.51
CA VAL A 301 21.46 32.31 0.16
C VAL A 301 20.09 32.50 -0.51
N PHE A 302 19.24 31.47 -0.52
CA PHE A 302 17.87 31.55 -1.04
C PHE A 302 17.06 32.70 -0.40
N LEU A 303 17.18 32.89 0.92
CA LEU A 303 16.54 34.01 1.62
C LEU A 303 17.16 35.37 1.32
N ALA A 304 18.47 35.46 1.06
CA ALA A 304 19.11 36.71 0.65
C ALA A 304 18.64 37.13 -0.75
N GLU A 305 18.70 36.22 -1.72
CA GLU A 305 18.25 36.47 -3.08
C GLU A 305 16.76 36.86 -3.13
N LEU A 306 15.89 36.18 -2.36
CA LEU A 306 14.47 36.51 -2.29
C LEU A 306 14.21 37.91 -1.70
N ARG A 307 14.96 38.31 -0.66
CA ARG A 307 14.86 39.65 -0.07
C ARG A 307 15.29 40.73 -1.06
N GLU A 308 16.36 40.52 -1.80
CA GLU A 308 16.79 41.45 -2.84
C GLU A 308 15.80 41.52 -4.02
N ALA A 309 15.21 40.38 -4.41
CA ALA A 309 14.22 40.31 -5.47
C ALA A 309 12.92 41.08 -5.13
N VAL A 310 12.39 40.91 -3.91
CA VAL A 310 11.19 41.61 -3.42
C VAL A 310 11.51 43.07 -3.07
N GLY A 311 12.68 43.35 -2.50
CA GLY A 311 13.13 44.72 -2.21
C GLY A 311 13.30 45.55 -3.48
N ALA A 312 13.97 45.02 -4.51
CA ALA A 312 14.12 45.69 -5.80
C ALA A 312 12.78 45.91 -6.53
N ALA A 313 11.79 45.02 -6.33
CA ALA A 313 10.45 45.21 -6.88
C ALA A 313 9.72 46.43 -6.29
N ALA A 314 9.98 46.77 -5.02
CA ALA A 314 9.43 47.96 -4.38
C ALA A 314 10.07 49.29 -4.87
N THR A 315 11.26 49.23 -5.48
CA THR A 315 12.01 50.41 -5.96
C THR A 315 11.72 50.76 -7.42
N LEU A 316 10.91 49.98 -8.13
CA LEU A 316 10.49 50.30 -9.50
C LEU A 316 9.37 51.35 -9.48
N PRO A 317 9.52 52.51 -10.16
CA PRO A 317 8.51 53.56 -10.13
C PRO A 317 7.26 53.15 -10.90
N ALA A 318 6.15 52.97 -10.18
CA ALA A 318 4.84 52.71 -10.76
C ALA A 318 4.46 53.81 -11.78
N ALA A 319 3.93 53.40 -12.94
CA ALA A 319 3.55 54.34 -13.99
C ALA A 319 2.46 55.32 -13.52
N ARG A 320 2.59 56.59 -13.92
CA ARG A 320 1.82 57.73 -13.39
C ARG A 320 0.30 57.56 -13.53
N GLY A 321 -0.37 57.30 -12.41
CA GLY A 321 -1.78 57.67 -12.20
C GLY A 321 -1.85 59.02 -11.48
N THR A 322 -2.26 60.10 -12.16
CA THR A 322 -2.30 61.45 -11.57
C THR A 322 -3.62 61.72 -10.86
N HIS A 323 -3.59 61.74 -9.53
CA HIS A 323 -4.59 62.42 -8.70
C HIS A 323 -3.95 63.63 -8.00
N PRO A 324 -4.64 64.79 -7.91
CA PRO A 324 -4.08 65.99 -7.30
C PRO A 324 -4.06 65.87 -5.77
N ILE A 325 -2.89 66.06 -5.17
CA ILE A 325 -2.76 66.25 -3.72
C ILE A 325 -3.23 67.67 -3.38
N SER A 326 -4.16 67.80 -2.45
CA SER A 326 -4.61 69.11 -1.94
C SER A 326 -3.57 69.69 -0.98
N PRO A 327 -3.07 70.92 -1.19
CA PRO A 327 -2.05 71.51 -0.33
C PRO A 327 -2.66 72.17 0.91
N ASN A 328 -3.20 71.36 1.82
CA ASN A 328 -3.53 71.74 3.21
C ASN A 328 -3.65 70.48 4.07
N ASP A 329 -2.57 70.13 4.79
CA ASP A 329 -2.59 69.61 6.16
C ASP A 329 -1.14 69.31 6.61
N THR A 330 -0.44 70.37 7.01
CA THR A 330 0.88 70.31 7.67
C THR A 330 0.91 71.36 8.78
N ILE A 331 1.72 71.12 9.82
CA ILE A 331 1.97 71.96 11.01
C ILE A 331 0.97 71.69 12.16
N PHE A 332 1.38 70.85 13.12
CA PHE A 332 1.87 71.38 14.39
C PHE A 332 2.75 70.40 15.18
N ALA A 333 3.94 70.90 15.56
CA ALA A 333 4.72 70.50 16.73
C ALA A 333 5.24 71.82 17.33
N PRO A 334 5.47 71.91 18.66
CA PRO A 334 6.73 71.41 19.22
C PRO A 334 6.58 70.77 20.62
N ALA A 335 7.72 70.37 21.19
CA ALA A 335 7.83 69.68 22.47
C ALA A 335 8.05 70.60 23.69
N SER A 336 8.01 70.02 24.89
CA SER A 336 8.73 70.50 26.08
C SER A 336 9.01 69.34 27.03
N ALA A 337 10.05 69.45 27.85
CA ALA A 337 10.57 68.36 28.68
C ALA A 337 10.91 68.84 30.10
N THR A 338 10.90 67.92 31.07
CA THR A 338 11.62 67.94 32.37
C THR A 338 11.29 66.64 33.11
N GLY A 339 12.16 66.02 33.90
CA GLY A 339 13.60 66.25 34.14
C GLY A 339 14.25 64.91 34.55
N GLY A 340 15.50 64.90 35.03
CA GLY A 340 16.16 63.63 35.38
C GLY A 340 17.36 63.73 36.33
N ALA A 341 17.70 62.59 36.94
CA ALA A 341 18.91 62.26 37.71
C ALA A 341 18.87 60.73 37.93
N SER A 342 19.72 59.87 37.34
CA SER A 342 21.19 59.70 37.42
C SER A 342 21.67 58.84 38.61
N HIS A 343 21.99 57.57 38.37
CA HIS A 343 23.26 56.97 38.79
C HIS A 343 23.65 55.75 37.93
N GLN A 344 24.75 55.06 38.25
CA GLN A 344 25.54 54.24 37.30
C GLN A 344 25.55 52.71 37.57
N GLN A 345 25.78 51.97 36.47
CA GLN A 345 26.56 50.73 36.30
C GLN A 345 26.74 49.75 37.48
N THR A 346 26.45 48.46 37.25
CA THR A 346 27.48 47.42 37.00
C THR A 346 26.91 46.11 36.41
N SER A 347 27.65 45.52 35.46
CA SER A 347 27.82 44.07 35.14
C SER A 347 26.66 43.05 35.21
N ASP A 348 26.39 42.45 34.05
CA ASP A 348 26.44 41.00 33.75
C ASP A 348 25.37 39.97 34.21
N MET A 349 25.04 39.10 33.24
CA MET A 349 24.48 37.73 33.37
C MET A 349 22.97 37.61 33.71
N PRO A 350 22.29 36.49 33.35
CA PRO A 350 21.26 36.60 32.30
C PRO A 350 19.82 36.33 32.75
N PHE A 351 18.87 36.62 31.85
CA PHE A 351 17.44 36.39 32.04
C PHE A 351 17.08 34.89 31.93
N ASP A 352 17.03 34.19 33.07
CA ASP A 352 16.64 32.78 33.12
C ASP A 352 15.11 32.62 33.10
N SER A 353 14.58 32.10 31.99
CA SER A 353 13.15 31.88 31.77
C SER A 353 12.69 30.45 32.13
N MET A 354 13.25 29.83 33.18
CA MET A 354 12.89 28.47 33.61
C MET A 354 11.89 28.41 34.79
N ALA A 355 10.68 28.92 34.59
CA ALA A 355 9.56 28.71 35.52
C ALA A 355 8.93 27.32 35.36
N GLY A 356 9.64 26.26 35.78
CA GLY A 356 9.20 24.86 35.57
C GLY A 356 9.54 23.84 36.67
N THR A 357 10.44 24.16 37.60
CA THR A 357 10.92 23.20 38.62
C THR A 357 10.70 23.78 40.02
N ILE A 358 9.84 23.15 40.82
CA ILE A 358 9.72 23.47 42.25
C ILE A 358 10.96 22.92 42.96
N SER A 359 11.73 23.79 43.61
CA SER A 359 12.83 23.38 44.48
C SER A 359 12.31 22.49 45.62
N SER A 360 12.99 21.38 45.91
CA SER A 360 12.60 20.43 46.96
C SER A 360 12.52 21.05 48.36
N SER A 361 13.17 22.19 48.58
CA SER A 361 13.14 22.99 49.81
C SER A 361 11.76 23.53 50.22
N ALA A 362 10.71 23.34 49.40
CA ALA A 362 9.33 23.74 49.71
C ALA A 362 8.48 22.64 50.41
N LEU A 363 9.03 21.44 50.63
CA LEU A 363 8.35 20.32 51.30
C LEU A 363 8.89 20.13 52.73
N GLY A 364 8.05 19.67 53.66
CA GLY A 364 8.47 19.28 55.01
C GLY A 364 9.37 18.04 55.03
N GLU A 365 10.18 17.89 56.07
CA GLU A 365 11.27 16.89 56.14
C GLU A 365 10.80 15.45 55.91
N GLU A 366 9.65 15.04 56.47
CA GLU A 366 9.06 13.71 56.24
C GLU A 366 8.72 13.48 54.76
N ALA A 367 8.11 14.46 54.09
CA ALA A 367 7.76 14.37 52.67
C ALA A 367 9.00 14.42 51.75
N GLN A 368 10.09 15.07 52.16
CA GLN A 368 11.37 14.98 51.47
C GLN A 368 11.99 13.57 51.63
N ALA A 369 11.96 13.00 52.83
CA ALA A 369 12.49 11.67 53.12
C ALA A 369 11.72 10.55 52.38
N GLU A 370 10.39 10.62 52.35
CA GLU A 370 9.54 9.66 51.64
C GLU A 370 9.75 9.75 50.12
N LEU A 371 9.89 10.96 49.55
CA LEU A 371 10.23 11.16 48.14
C LEU A 371 11.63 10.65 47.79
N ALA A 372 12.61 10.80 48.69
CA ALA A 372 13.96 10.25 48.52
C ALA A 372 13.96 8.72 48.55
N ALA A 373 13.27 8.11 49.53
CA ALA A 373 13.12 6.66 49.61
C ALA A 373 12.39 6.09 48.37
N SER A 374 11.36 6.76 47.88
CA SER A 374 10.66 6.38 46.64
C SER A 374 11.55 6.49 45.40
N ARG A 375 12.45 7.49 45.33
CA ARG A 375 13.45 7.60 44.26
C ARG A 375 14.46 6.46 44.30
N GLU A 376 15.01 6.16 45.48
CA GLU A 376 15.95 5.04 45.63
C GLU A 376 15.32 3.69 45.28
N ALA A 377 14.07 3.44 45.70
CA ALA A 377 13.34 2.23 45.34
C ALA A 377 13.16 2.12 43.81
N TYR A 378 12.73 3.20 43.16
CA TYR A 378 12.58 3.27 41.70
C TYR A 378 13.93 3.05 40.98
N GLU A 379 15.01 3.70 41.42
CA GLU A 379 16.34 3.50 40.82
C GLU A 379 16.83 2.06 40.91
N ARG A 380 16.60 1.38 42.04
CA ARG A 380 16.96 -0.03 42.21
C ARG A 380 16.15 -0.92 41.26
N GLU A 381 14.85 -0.64 41.09
CA GLU A 381 13.98 -1.35 40.15
C GLU A 381 14.41 -1.13 38.68
N GLN A 382 14.78 0.10 38.29
CA GLN A 382 15.28 0.39 36.95
C GLN A 382 16.63 -0.28 36.68
N LYS A 383 17.56 -0.27 37.64
CA LYS A 383 18.87 -0.94 37.51
C LYS A 383 18.73 -2.45 37.34
N GLU A 384 17.78 -3.09 38.02
CA GLU A 384 17.49 -4.52 37.84
C GLU A 384 16.80 -4.81 36.50
N LYS A 385 15.86 -3.97 36.05
CA LYS A 385 15.26 -4.07 34.72
C LYS A 385 16.29 -3.90 33.59
N GLU A 386 17.23 -2.97 33.73
CA GLU A 386 18.35 -2.84 32.81
C GLU A 386 19.26 -4.07 32.80
N ARG A 387 19.55 -4.66 33.97
CA ARG A 387 20.36 -5.89 34.07
C ARG A 387 19.71 -7.04 33.29
N ILE A 388 18.42 -7.29 33.52
CA ILE A 388 17.65 -8.34 32.84
C ILE A 388 17.61 -8.07 31.32
N ALA A 389 17.34 -6.82 30.90
CA ALA A 389 17.32 -6.46 29.48
C ALA A 389 18.68 -6.65 28.78
N ARG A 390 19.80 -6.35 29.46
CA ARG A 390 21.16 -6.59 28.93
C ARG A 390 21.47 -8.09 28.82
N GLU A 391 21.05 -8.90 29.78
CA GLU A 391 21.22 -10.35 29.77
C GLU A 391 20.40 -11.02 28.66
N GLU A 392 19.17 -10.55 28.41
CA GLU A 392 18.33 -11.03 27.30
C GLU A 392 18.88 -10.61 25.92
N LEU A 393 19.31 -9.35 25.76
CA LEU A 393 20.00 -8.89 24.55
C LEU A 393 21.27 -9.70 24.24
N ALA A 394 22.05 -10.06 25.26
CA ALA A 394 23.23 -10.91 25.11
C ALA A 394 22.86 -12.34 24.65
N ARG A 395 21.77 -12.91 25.17
CA ARG A 395 21.25 -14.21 24.72
C ARG A 395 20.80 -14.17 23.26
N GLU A 396 20.04 -13.16 22.86
CA GLU A 396 19.61 -13.00 21.46
C GLU A 396 20.78 -12.80 20.49
N ALA A 397 21.80 -12.02 20.87
CA ALA A 397 22.98 -11.81 20.04
C ALA A 397 23.74 -13.12 19.80
N GLU A 398 23.86 -13.96 20.84
CA GLU A 398 24.51 -15.26 20.76
C GLU A 398 23.71 -16.29 19.94
N GLU A 399 22.37 -16.26 20.03
CA GLU A 399 21.50 -17.07 19.16
C GLU A 399 21.56 -16.64 17.70
N LYS A 400 21.58 -15.33 17.42
CA LYS A 400 21.76 -14.76 16.07
C LYS A 400 23.11 -15.18 15.47
N ARG A 401 24.20 -15.07 16.24
CA ARG A 401 25.54 -15.51 15.84
C ARG A 401 25.57 -16.98 15.42
N LYS A 402 25.03 -17.88 16.26
CA LYS A 402 24.94 -19.32 15.95
C LYS A 402 24.06 -19.63 14.74
N ALA A 403 22.97 -18.88 14.55
CA ALA A 403 22.12 -19.02 13.38
C ALA A 403 22.82 -18.55 12.09
N GLU A 404 23.69 -17.55 12.17
CA GLU A 404 24.47 -17.01 11.05
C GLU A 404 25.64 -17.93 10.66
N GLU A 405 26.43 -18.39 11.64
CA GLU A 405 27.43 -19.45 11.46
C GLU A 405 26.79 -20.72 10.83
N GLY A 406 25.59 -21.09 11.28
CA GLY A 406 24.81 -22.21 10.73
C GLY A 406 24.30 -21.99 9.30
N LYS A 407 24.03 -20.74 8.89
CA LYS A 407 23.69 -20.40 7.49
C LYS A 407 24.93 -20.46 6.61
N GLU A 408 26.06 -19.88 7.05
CA GLU A 408 27.29 -19.85 6.26
C GLU A 408 27.84 -21.26 6.03
N ARG A 409 27.78 -22.14 7.04
CA ARG A 409 28.19 -23.54 6.87
C ARG A 409 27.34 -24.26 5.82
N LYS A 410 26.01 -24.09 5.84
CA LYS A 410 25.11 -24.62 4.80
C LYS A 410 25.42 -24.06 3.42
N ARG A 411 25.77 -22.77 3.31
CA ARG A 411 26.16 -22.16 2.04
C ARG A 411 27.42 -22.81 1.47
N LYS A 412 28.44 -23.04 2.30
CA LYS A 412 29.68 -23.75 1.92
C LYS A 412 29.43 -25.22 1.54
N GLU A 413 28.61 -25.93 2.32
CA GLU A 413 28.14 -27.29 1.99
C GLU A 413 27.44 -27.34 0.61
N GLN A 414 26.62 -26.33 0.28
CA GLN A 414 25.93 -26.21 -1.01
C GLN A 414 26.87 -25.80 -2.16
N GLU A 415 27.78 -24.84 -1.94
CA GLU A 415 28.81 -24.43 -2.91
C GLU A 415 29.73 -25.61 -3.31
N GLU A 416 30.17 -26.41 -2.33
CA GLU A 416 30.97 -27.62 -2.60
C GLU A 416 30.16 -28.70 -3.33
N GLY A 417 28.89 -28.88 -2.99
CA GLY A 417 27.98 -29.79 -3.69
C GLY A 417 27.79 -29.42 -5.17
N VAL A 418 27.61 -28.13 -5.47
CA VAL A 418 27.53 -27.62 -6.85
C VAL A 418 28.85 -27.83 -7.59
N ARG A 419 30.00 -27.64 -6.93
CA ARG A 419 31.31 -27.88 -7.56
C ARG A 419 31.50 -29.35 -7.94
N LYS A 420 31.16 -30.28 -7.06
CA LYS A 420 31.21 -31.73 -7.33
C LYS A 420 30.26 -32.14 -8.46
N GLN A 421 29.04 -31.59 -8.51
CA GLN A 421 28.12 -31.84 -9.62
C GLN A 421 28.64 -31.31 -10.97
N LYS A 422 29.40 -30.21 -10.98
CA LYS A 422 30.07 -29.70 -12.18
C LYS A 422 31.24 -30.60 -12.61
N GLU A 423 32.09 -31.01 -11.67
CA GLU A 423 33.20 -31.95 -11.88
C GLU A 423 32.68 -33.29 -12.47
N GLU A 424 31.65 -33.89 -11.87
CA GLU A 424 31.00 -35.11 -12.40
C GLU A 424 30.38 -34.90 -13.79
N ARG A 425 29.79 -33.74 -14.06
CA ARG A 425 29.18 -33.45 -15.36
C ARG A 425 30.25 -33.36 -16.46
N GLU A 426 31.36 -32.67 -16.18
CA GLU A 426 32.47 -32.53 -17.12
C GLU A 426 33.11 -33.89 -17.42
N GLU A 427 33.22 -34.78 -16.43
CA GLU A 427 33.68 -36.15 -16.66
C GLU A 427 32.69 -36.95 -17.54
N ARG A 428 31.38 -36.90 -17.26
CA ARG A 428 30.36 -37.59 -18.09
C ARG A 428 30.36 -37.07 -19.54
N GLU A 429 30.47 -35.75 -19.73
CA GLU A 429 30.58 -35.15 -21.07
C GLU A 429 31.88 -35.53 -21.79
N ARG A 430 32.95 -35.83 -21.06
CA ARG A 430 34.19 -36.38 -21.64
C ARG A 430 34.02 -37.85 -22.03
N GLN A 431 33.48 -38.69 -21.15
CA GLN A 431 33.23 -40.11 -21.41
C GLN A 431 32.29 -40.31 -22.62
N GLN A 432 31.28 -39.45 -22.79
CA GLN A 432 30.41 -39.46 -23.98
C GLN A 432 31.15 -39.13 -25.28
N ARG A 433 32.09 -38.18 -25.28
CA ARG A 433 32.92 -37.87 -26.46
C ARG A 433 33.83 -39.04 -26.83
N GLU A 434 34.48 -39.65 -25.83
CA GLU A 434 35.33 -40.83 -26.03
C GLU A 434 34.53 -42.07 -26.51
N GLN A 435 33.26 -42.21 -26.13
CA GLN A 435 32.35 -43.21 -26.72
C GLN A 435 31.99 -42.85 -28.17
N MET A 436 31.64 -41.60 -28.46
CA MET A 436 31.23 -41.16 -29.79
C MET A 436 32.35 -41.35 -30.82
N GLU A 437 33.59 -41.00 -30.47
CA GLU A 437 34.76 -41.28 -31.31
C GLU A 437 34.98 -42.78 -31.58
N ARG A 438 34.72 -43.65 -30.59
CA ARG A 438 34.84 -45.11 -30.78
C ARG A 438 33.78 -45.62 -31.76
N VAL A 439 32.55 -45.14 -31.66
CA VAL A 439 31.46 -45.47 -32.59
C VAL A 439 31.79 -44.98 -34.00
N GLU A 440 32.31 -43.76 -34.15
CA GLU A 440 32.70 -43.21 -35.46
C GLU A 440 33.84 -44.02 -36.11
N ARG A 441 34.85 -44.43 -35.34
CA ARG A 441 35.93 -45.31 -35.83
C ARG A 441 35.40 -46.68 -36.25
N GLN A 442 34.48 -47.27 -35.48
CA GLN A 442 33.82 -48.54 -35.84
C GLN A 442 32.93 -48.41 -37.09
N ALA A 443 32.24 -47.28 -37.26
CA ALA A 443 31.45 -47.00 -38.46
C ALA A 443 32.34 -46.93 -39.71
N LYS A 444 33.47 -46.21 -39.64
CA LYS A 444 34.45 -46.12 -40.74
C LYS A 444 35.10 -47.47 -41.07
N GLU A 445 35.42 -48.29 -40.06
CA GLU A 445 35.93 -49.64 -40.31
C GLU A 445 34.88 -50.55 -40.96
N LEU A 446 33.60 -50.43 -40.57
CA LEU A 446 32.49 -51.15 -41.18
C LEU A 446 32.26 -50.69 -42.63
N GLU A 447 32.33 -49.38 -42.90
CA GLU A 447 32.21 -48.78 -44.22
C GLU A 447 33.35 -49.23 -45.16
N GLU A 448 34.60 -49.26 -44.68
CA GLU A 448 35.72 -49.86 -45.41
C GLU A 448 35.52 -51.35 -45.69
N ARG A 449 35.01 -52.13 -44.73
CA ARG A 449 34.70 -53.55 -44.93
C ARG A 449 33.59 -53.75 -45.97
N LEU A 450 32.55 -52.91 -45.96
CA LEU A 450 31.47 -52.94 -46.95
C LEU A 450 31.97 -52.53 -48.34
N ALA A 451 32.82 -51.51 -48.45
CA ALA A 451 33.46 -51.14 -49.71
C ALA A 451 34.32 -52.27 -50.29
N ARG A 452 35.14 -52.93 -49.45
CA ARG A 452 35.95 -54.10 -49.87
C ARG A 452 35.07 -55.28 -50.32
N LEU A 453 33.93 -55.51 -49.66
CA LEU A 453 32.95 -56.52 -50.08
C LEU A 453 32.28 -56.17 -51.42
N ALA A 454 31.88 -54.91 -51.62
CA ALA A 454 31.29 -54.46 -52.89
C ALA A 454 32.25 -54.64 -54.08
N THR A 455 33.55 -54.41 -53.90
CA THR A 455 34.58 -54.66 -54.93
C THR A 455 34.83 -56.15 -55.22
N SER A 456 34.22 -57.08 -54.46
CA SER A 456 34.44 -58.52 -54.60
C SER A 456 33.30 -59.28 -55.30
N MET A 457 32.21 -58.61 -55.70
CA MET A 457 31.06 -59.25 -56.35
C MET A 457 31.05 -59.05 -57.87
N PRO A 458 30.96 -60.13 -58.69
CA PRO A 458 30.89 -60.02 -60.15
C PRO A 458 29.49 -59.61 -60.65
N PRO A 459 29.38 -58.94 -61.81
CA PRO A 459 28.12 -58.37 -62.30
C PRO A 459 27.32 -59.35 -63.17
N THR A 460 25.99 -59.43 -62.95
CA THR A 460 25.06 -60.09 -63.89
C THR A 460 23.66 -59.46 -63.92
N ALA A 461 23.32 -58.92 -65.09
CA ALA A 461 22.00 -58.77 -65.73
C ALA A 461 20.72 -58.49 -64.90
N ALA A 462 20.09 -57.35 -65.19
CA ALA A 462 18.74 -56.98 -64.76
C ALA A 462 17.62 -57.59 -65.61
N VAL A 463 16.37 -57.46 -65.14
CA VAL A 463 15.14 -57.54 -65.95
C VAL A 463 14.21 -56.38 -65.57
N LEU A 464 13.74 -55.68 -66.62
CA LEU A 464 12.49 -54.93 -66.87
C LEU A 464 11.45 -54.77 -65.72
N ASP A 465 10.63 -53.71 -65.67
CA ASP A 465 10.15 -52.84 -66.77
C ASP A 465 9.88 -51.37 -66.34
N SER A 466 9.47 -50.53 -67.29
CA SER A 466 9.29 -49.06 -67.16
C SER A 466 7.84 -48.57 -66.94
N GLU A 467 7.64 -47.40 -66.30
CA GLU A 467 7.12 -46.16 -66.94
C GLU A 467 6.87 -44.99 -65.95
N SER A 468 6.67 -43.77 -66.49
CA SER A 468 6.19 -42.52 -65.84
C SER A 468 7.12 -41.73 -64.88
N ASN A 469 7.81 -40.74 -65.44
CA ASN A 469 8.20 -39.48 -64.79
C ASN A 469 6.94 -38.61 -64.47
N THR A 470 6.92 -37.56 -63.65
CA THR A 470 7.99 -36.65 -63.17
C THR A 470 7.58 -35.91 -61.88
N LEU A 471 8.54 -35.20 -61.25
CA LEU A 471 8.37 -34.03 -60.38
C LEU A 471 7.57 -34.18 -59.05
N HIS A 472 8.28 -34.11 -57.93
CA HIS A 472 8.29 -32.84 -57.18
C HIS A 472 9.56 -32.67 -56.32
N GLN A 473 10.01 -31.43 -56.19
CA GLN A 473 11.22 -31.05 -55.44
C GLN A 473 10.83 -30.06 -54.32
N GLY A 474 11.41 -30.25 -53.13
CA GLY A 474 11.51 -29.24 -52.06
C GLY A 474 10.22 -28.74 -51.40
N PHE A 475 9.97 -29.16 -50.16
CA PHE A 475 9.10 -28.40 -49.25
C PHE A 475 9.91 -27.40 -48.43
N ARG A 476 9.65 -26.11 -48.62
CA ARG A 476 10.09 -25.04 -47.71
C ARG A 476 9.09 -24.89 -46.57
N THR A 477 9.61 -24.49 -45.41
CA THR A 477 8.83 -23.79 -44.39
C THR A 477 8.45 -22.39 -44.89
N GLU A 478 7.20 -21.99 -44.76
CA GLU A 478 6.81 -20.75 -44.05
C GLU A 478 5.28 -20.66 -43.86
N ALA A 479 4.82 -19.55 -43.28
CA ALA A 479 3.42 -19.28 -42.95
C ALA A 479 2.53 -19.08 -44.21
N ILE A 480 1.24 -18.81 -44.12
CA ILE A 480 0.66 -17.50 -43.73
C ILE A 480 -0.78 -17.70 -43.22
N SER A 481 -1.35 -16.67 -42.59
CA SER A 481 -2.76 -16.61 -42.17
C SER A 481 -3.74 -16.78 -43.35
N ASN A 482 -5.01 -17.02 -43.02
CA ASN A 482 -6.10 -16.78 -43.97
C ASN A 482 -7.28 -16.10 -43.26
N ASN A 483 -7.99 -15.26 -44.01
CA ASN A 483 -9.20 -14.59 -43.57
C ASN A 483 -10.21 -14.56 -44.73
N SER A 484 -11.50 -14.46 -44.40
CA SER A 484 -12.64 -14.33 -45.32
C SER A 484 -13.14 -15.56 -46.11
N PHE A 485 -14.46 -15.74 -46.00
CA PHE A 485 -15.41 -16.61 -46.74
C PHE A 485 -15.77 -16.04 -48.14
N PRO A 486 -16.72 -16.62 -48.95
CA PRO A 486 -17.58 -17.81 -48.78
C PRO A 486 -17.67 -18.81 -49.98
N GLY A 487 -18.32 -19.96 -49.77
CA GLY A 487 -18.82 -20.88 -50.82
C GLY A 487 -18.87 -22.36 -50.37
N ALA A 488 -19.94 -22.92 -49.79
CA ALA A 488 -21.25 -23.28 -50.36
C ALA A 488 -21.38 -24.76 -50.86
N VAL A 489 -21.71 -25.69 -49.92
CA VAL A 489 -22.53 -26.96 -50.04
C VAL A 489 -22.22 -28.04 -51.12
N PRO A 490 -22.59 -29.35 -50.95
CA PRO A 490 -22.70 -30.26 -49.79
C PRO A 490 -21.43 -31.17 -49.68
N THR A 491 -21.30 -32.53 -49.66
CA THR A 491 -22.09 -33.82 -49.60
C THR A 491 -21.06 -34.90 -49.14
N VAL A 492 -21.22 -35.87 -48.22
CA VAL A 492 -22.23 -36.93 -47.89
C VAL A 492 -22.15 -38.18 -48.80
N PRO A 493 -22.01 -39.45 -48.29
CA PRO A 493 -21.19 -39.97 -47.18
C PRO A 493 -20.62 -41.44 -47.42
N LEU A 494 -20.12 -42.13 -46.37
CA LEU A 494 -20.00 -43.62 -46.24
C LEU A 494 -18.98 -44.34 -47.19
N ARG A 495 -18.54 -45.61 -47.01
CA ARG A 495 -18.84 -46.70 -46.04
C ARG A 495 -17.61 -47.64 -45.82
N THR A 496 -17.71 -48.53 -44.82
CA THR A 496 -17.03 -49.85 -44.58
C THR A 496 -16.18 -50.48 -45.70
N GLY A 497 -15.10 -51.26 -45.44
CA GLY A 497 -14.54 -51.79 -44.18
C GLY A 497 -14.14 -53.29 -44.28
N MET A 498 -13.38 -53.84 -43.31
CA MET A 498 -12.93 -55.26 -43.19
C MET A 498 -11.90 -55.75 -44.25
N ALA A 499 -11.02 -56.75 -44.01
CA ALA A 499 -10.47 -57.35 -42.77
C ALA A 499 -9.23 -58.25 -43.11
N ASP A 500 -8.52 -58.73 -42.07
CA ASP A 500 -7.64 -59.92 -42.01
C ASP A 500 -6.33 -59.98 -42.85
N SER A 501 -5.32 -60.83 -42.53
CA SER A 501 -4.73 -61.25 -41.23
C SER A 501 -3.41 -62.01 -41.46
N ILE A 502 -2.27 -61.67 -40.80
CA ILE A 502 -1.02 -62.48 -40.82
C ILE A 502 -0.24 -62.36 -39.49
N ALA A 503 0.26 -63.49 -38.98
CA ALA A 503 1.27 -63.66 -37.93
C ALA A 503 1.92 -65.07 -38.09
N PRO A 504 3.04 -65.46 -37.41
CA PRO A 504 3.82 -64.77 -36.37
C PRO A 504 5.36 -64.69 -36.66
N ALA A 505 6.17 -64.35 -35.64
CA ALA A 505 7.62 -64.05 -35.72
C ALA A 505 8.57 -65.22 -35.33
N PRO A 506 9.90 -64.98 -35.24
CA PRO A 506 10.51 -65.05 -33.89
C PRO A 506 11.71 -64.09 -33.57
N LYS A 507 11.58 -63.43 -32.40
CA LYS A 507 12.59 -63.24 -31.31
C LYS A 507 14.01 -62.68 -31.58
N SER A 508 14.35 -61.60 -30.84
CA SER A 508 15.46 -61.68 -29.86
C SER A 508 15.29 -60.71 -28.66
N ASN A 509 15.85 -61.12 -27.51
CA ASN A 509 16.18 -60.42 -26.25
C ASN A 509 15.58 -59.02 -25.93
N SER A 510 14.46 -58.98 -25.20
CA SER A 510 13.95 -57.73 -24.56
C SER A 510 13.44 -57.90 -23.10
N LEU A 511 13.59 -59.07 -22.47
CA LEU A 511 12.99 -59.34 -21.14
C LEU A 511 13.80 -58.88 -19.91
N LEU A 512 15.12 -58.68 -20.02
CA LEU A 512 15.96 -58.39 -18.84
C LEU A 512 15.86 -56.94 -18.32
N MET A 513 15.61 -55.96 -19.20
CA MET A 513 15.50 -54.54 -18.79
C MET A 513 14.18 -54.22 -18.08
N ILE A 514 13.08 -54.85 -18.48
CA ILE A 514 11.73 -54.55 -17.94
C ILE A 514 11.61 -55.01 -16.47
N GLY A 515 12.18 -56.17 -16.13
CA GLY A 515 12.17 -56.68 -14.76
C GLY A 515 12.93 -55.81 -13.75
N ALA A 516 14.07 -55.22 -14.15
CA ALA A 516 14.87 -54.36 -13.28
C ALA A 516 14.13 -53.07 -12.89
N ILE A 517 13.44 -52.43 -13.84
CA ILE A 517 12.71 -51.17 -13.61
C ILE A 517 11.50 -51.41 -12.68
N ALA A 518 10.80 -52.53 -12.85
CA ALA A 518 9.68 -52.91 -11.96
C ALA A 518 10.14 -53.15 -10.50
N LEU A 519 11.32 -53.76 -10.31
CA LEU A 519 11.87 -54.03 -8.97
C LEU A 519 12.24 -52.74 -8.22
N VAL A 520 12.84 -51.76 -8.92
CA VAL A 520 13.19 -50.46 -8.32
C VAL A 520 11.93 -49.68 -7.91
N LEU A 521 10.89 -49.67 -8.74
CA LEU A 521 9.61 -49.03 -8.40
C LEU A 521 8.94 -49.66 -7.17
N LEU A 522 8.95 -50.99 -7.05
CA LEU A 522 8.41 -51.69 -5.88
C LEU A 522 9.17 -51.35 -4.59
N LEU A 523 10.51 -51.24 -4.65
CA LEU A 523 11.32 -50.88 -3.48
C LEU A 523 11.08 -49.43 -3.02
N VAL A 524 10.89 -48.49 -3.95
CA VAL A 524 10.58 -47.09 -3.62
C VAL A 524 9.20 -46.96 -2.97
N VAL A 525 8.17 -47.64 -3.51
CA VAL A 525 6.82 -47.63 -2.92
C VAL A 525 6.81 -48.33 -1.55
N GLY A 526 7.52 -49.45 -1.40
CA GLY A 526 7.66 -50.17 -0.13
C GLY A 526 8.34 -49.35 0.97
N GLY A 527 9.41 -48.61 0.64
CA GLY A 527 10.14 -47.76 1.59
C GLY A 527 9.28 -46.63 2.16
N ILE A 528 8.46 -45.99 1.31
CA ILE A 528 7.57 -44.90 1.73
C ILE A 528 6.43 -45.43 2.63
N GLY A 529 5.88 -46.61 2.32
CA GLY A 529 4.88 -47.28 3.16
C GLY A 529 5.41 -47.68 4.55
N GLY A 530 6.64 -48.20 4.61
CA GLY A 530 7.28 -48.58 5.88
C GLY A 530 7.52 -47.40 6.83
N TYR A 531 7.87 -46.22 6.29
CA TYR A 531 8.14 -45.02 7.09
C TYR A 531 6.91 -44.52 7.88
N PHE A 532 5.71 -44.62 7.30
CA PHE A 532 4.47 -44.17 7.95
C PHE A 532 3.90 -45.15 8.99
N LEU A 533 4.29 -46.43 8.97
CA LEU A 533 3.83 -47.44 9.94
C LEU A 533 4.63 -47.45 11.25
N LEU A 534 5.77 -46.75 11.32
CA LEU A 534 6.72 -46.82 12.44
C LEU A 534 6.69 -45.63 13.41
N ARG A 535 5.77 -44.66 13.27
CA ARG A 535 5.70 -43.48 14.16
C ARG A 535 4.49 -43.46 15.11
N SER A 536 4.57 -44.35 16.10
CA SER A 536 4.03 -44.27 17.47
C SER A 536 2.71 -43.53 17.76
N LYS A 537 1.70 -44.28 18.22
CA LYS A 537 0.55 -43.76 18.97
C LYS A 537 0.97 -43.25 20.37
N PRO A 538 0.31 -42.23 20.94
CA PRO A 538 0.15 -42.10 22.39
C PRO A 538 -0.94 -43.07 22.92
N ALA A 539 -0.80 -43.55 24.15
CA ALA A 539 -1.75 -44.45 24.82
C ALA A 539 -2.63 -43.70 25.85
N PRO A 540 -3.80 -44.24 26.26
CA PRO A 540 -4.81 -43.49 27.02
C PRO A 540 -4.88 -43.80 28.54
N THR A 541 -5.70 -43.00 29.22
CA THR A 541 -6.26 -43.15 30.59
C THR A 541 -5.40 -42.74 31.80
N GLY A 542 -6.05 -42.08 32.76
CA GLY A 542 -5.49 -41.67 34.06
C GLY A 542 -6.54 -40.96 34.91
N LYS A 543 -6.62 -41.28 36.21
CA LYS A 543 -7.64 -40.82 37.18
C LYS A 543 -7.00 -40.72 38.59
N ASN A 544 -7.54 -39.98 39.56
CA ASN A 544 -8.84 -39.30 39.65
C ASN A 544 -8.75 -38.03 40.53
N ALA A 545 -9.89 -37.32 40.68
CA ALA A 545 -10.19 -36.35 41.76
C ALA A 545 -9.53 -34.95 41.69
N GLY A 546 -10.11 -33.92 42.32
CA GLY A 546 -11.47 -33.86 42.90
C GLY A 546 -11.62 -32.96 44.13
N THR A 547 -11.72 -31.65 43.92
CA THR A 547 -12.11 -30.70 44.97
C THR A 547 -13.01 -29.61 44.39
N THR A 548 -14.11 -29.30 45.08
CA THR A 548 -15.10 -28.30 44.68
C THR A 548 -14.75 -26.91 45.19
N ASN A 549 -15.07 -25.88 44.41
CA ASN A 549 -15.63 -24.63 44.95
C ASN A 549 -16.48 -23.92 43.89
N THR A 550 -17.43 -23.09 44.34
CA THR A 550 -18.59 -22.66 43.54
C THR A 550 -18.67 -21.14 43.41
N ASN A 551 -18.83 -20.62 42.18
CA ASN A 551 -19.96 -19.77 41.77
C ASN A 551 -19.85 -19.30 40.29
N PRO A 552 -20.96 -18.84 39.66
CA PRO A 552 -21.08 -18.75 38.19
C PRO A 552 -20.82 -17.35 37.62
N GLY A 553 -20.74 -17.22 36.28
CA GLY A 553 -20.73 -15.89 35.66
C GLY A 553 -20.75 -15.79 34.12
N THR A 554 -19.91 -16.55 33.39
CA THR A 554 -19.66 -16.24 31.96
C THR A 554 -19.62 -17.46 31.06
N SER A 555 -20.64 -17.66 30.24
CA SER A 555 -20.72 -18.75 29.25
C SER A 555 -20.06 -18.36 27.91
N ALA A 556 -18.74 -18.52 27.83
CA ALA A 556 -18.02 -18.45 26.55
C ALA A 556 -17.98 -19.85 25.91
N SER A 557 -18.97 -20.18 25.06
CA SER A 557 -18.94 -21.43 24.27
C SER A 557 -19.90 -21.42 23.07
N THR A 558 -19.37 -21.17 21.87
CA THR A 558 -19.32 -22.12 20.73
C THR A 558 -18.59 -21.48 19.55
N THR A 559 -17.83 -22.25 18.77
CA THR A 559 -17.39 -21.84 17.43
C THR A 559 -18.54 -22.07 16.45
N ASP A 560 -19.40 -21.07 16.28
CA ASP A 560 -20.45 -21.10 15.27
C ASP A 560 -19.84 -21.12 13.86
N VAL A 561 -20.19 -22.14 13.08
CA VAL A 561 -19.79 -22.23 11.68
C VAL A 561 -20.57 -21.19 10.88
N ILE A 562 -19.87 -20.23 10.28
CA ILE A 562 -20.44 -19.21 9.41
C ILE A 562 -21.04 -19.91 8.19
N LYS A 563 -22.38 -19.88 8.08
CA LYS A 563 -23.12 -20.45 6.95
C LYS A 563 -23.29 -19.41 5.85
N ALA A 564 -23.31 -19.86 4.59
CA ALA A 564 -23.63 -19.01 3.45
C ALA A 564 -25.06 -18.44 3.58
N ASP A 565 -25.18 -17.11 3.48
CA ASP A 565 -26.48 -16.41 3.40
C ASP A 565 -26.83 -16.17 1.93
N LEU A 566 -27.64 -17.08 1.37
CA LEU A 566 -27.95 -17.13 -0.05
C LEU A 566 -29.34 -16.58 -0.36
N VAL A 567 -29.41 -15.71 -1.36
CA VAL A 567 -30.65 -15.22 -1.97
C VAL A 567 -30.95 -16.03 -3.22
N GLU A 568 -32.21 -16.45 -3.41
CA GLU A 568 -32.66 -17.08 -4.67
C GLU A 568 -32.93 -16.02 -5.74
N ILE A 569 -32.40 -16.26 -6.95
CA ILE A 569 -32.67 -15.46 -8.15
C ILE A 569 -33.26 -16.40 -9.21
N PRO A 570 -34.47 -16.13 -9.74
CA PRO A 570 -35.24 -17.09 -10.54
C PRO A 570 -34.66 -17.38 -11.93
N GLY A 571 -33.68 -16.59 -12.39
CA GLY A 571 -33.19 -16.62 -13.76
C GLY A 571 -34.13 -15.95 -14.77
N GLY A 572 -33.73 -15.95 -16.04
CA GLY A 572 -34.48 -15.33 -17.13
C GLY A 572 -33.57 -14.86 -18.28
N THR A 573 -34.21 -14.35 -19.33
CA THR A 573 -33.54 -13.68 -20.45
C THR A 573 -33.66 -12.16 -20.27
N PHE A 574 -32.55 -11.44 -20.45
CA PHE A 574 -32.49 -9.98 -20.35
C PHE A 574 -31.59 -9.39 -21.44
N GLN A 575 -31.70 -8.07 -21.65
CA GLN A 575 -30.72 -7.34 -22.45
C GLN A 575 -29.54 -6.94 -21.57
N MET A 576 -28.35 -7.35 -21.98
CA MET A 576 -27.09 -7.22 -21.26
C MET A 576 -26.20 -6.16 -21.92
N GLY A 577 -25.50 -5.35 -21.11
CA GLY A 577 -24.81 -4.15 -21.59
C GLY A 577 -25.81 -3.04 -22.00
N ARG A 578 -25.34 -2.05 -22.76
CA ARG A 578 -26.15 -0.92 -23.24
C ARG A 578 -25.49 -0.22 -24.43
N ASN A 579 -26.29 0.20 -25.41
CA ASN A 579 -25.77 0.75 -26.67
C ASN A 579 -25.21 2.20 -26.56
N ASP A 580 -25.50 2.90 -25.47
CA ASP A 580 -25.09 4.29 -25.21
C ASP A 580 -23.92 4.43 -24.21
N GLY A 581 -23.55 3.36 -23.48
CA GLY A 581 -22.45 3.33 -22.51
C GLY A 581 -21.04 3.40 -23.13
N PRO A 582 -19.95 3.21 -22.35
CA PRO A 582 -18.59 3.06 -22.89
C PRO A 582 -18.42 1.79 -23.76
N PRO A 583 -17.36 1.69 -24.59
CA PRO A 583 -17.20 0.59 -25.56
C PRO A 583 -17.25 -0.83 -24.96
N GLN A 584 -16.81 -1.01 -23.71
CA GLN A 584 -16.82 -2.29 -22.99
C GLN A 584 -18.23 -2.85 -22.78
N GLU A 585 -19.26 -1.99 -22.81
CA GLU A 585 -20.67 -2.33 -22.58
C GLU A 585 -21.47 -2.51 -23.89
N ARG A 586 -20.83 -2.33 -25.05
CA ARG A 586 -21.47 -2.31 -26.38
C ARG A 586 -21.09 -3.52 -27.24
N PRO A 587 -21.98 -3.96 -28.17
CA PRO A 587 -23.40 -3.65 -28.22
C PRO A 587 -24.18 -4.33 -27.09
N GLU A 588 -25.38 -3.83 -26.84
CA GLU A 588 -26.38 -4.52 -26.01
C GLU A 588 -26.73 -5.89 -26.65
N ARG A 589 -26.77 -6.95 -25.83
CA ARG A 589 -26.98 -8.33 -26.29
C ARG A 589 -28.00 -9.08 -25.43
N ALA A 590 -28.81 -9.94 -26.04
CA ALA A 590 -29.66 -10.84 -25.27
C ALA A 590 -28.80 -11.90 -24.56
N ALA A 591 -28.93 -11.99 -23.23
CA ALA A 591 -28.29 -12.99 -22.40
C ALA A 591 -29.34 -13.75 -21.58
N THR A 592 -29.13 -15.05 -21.34
CA THR A 592 -30.05 -15.90 -20.60
C THR A 592 -29.31 -16.57 -19.45
N VAL A 593 -29.79 -16.36 -18.23
CA VAL A 593 -29.30 -17.01 -17.01
C VAL A 593 -30.35 -17.99 -16.50
N GLN A 594 -29.90 -19.14 -16.00
CA GLN A 594 -30.78 -20.11 -15.34
C GLN A 594 -31.15 -19.62 -13.93
N LYS A 595 -32.03 -20.34 -13.22
CA LYS A 595 -32.20 -20.13 -11.77
C LYS A 595 -30.86 -20.33 -11.06
N PHE A 596 -30.52 -19.45 -10.14
CA PHE A 596 -29.33 -19.56 -9.29
C PHE A 596 -29.59 -19.02 -7.87
N TYR A 597 -28.68 -19.31 -6.95
CA TYR A 597 -28.61 -18.66 -5.65
C TYR A 597 -27.29 -17.90 -5.54
N MET A 598 -27.32 -16.71 -4.96
CA MET A 598 -26.18 -15.79 -4.83
C MET A 598 -25.98 -15.38 -3.37
N ASP A 599 -24.74 -15.24 -2.91
CA ASP A 599 -24.47 -14.66 -1.59
C ASP A 599 -25.10 -13.25 -1.48
N ARG A 600 -25.80 -13.01 -0.36
CA ARG A 600 -26.51 -11.75 -0.11
C ARG A 600 -25.58 -10.54 -0.13
N THR A 601 -24.33 -10.73 0.24
CA THR A 601 -23.23 -9.76 0.22
C THR A 601 -21.99 -10.40 -0.42
N GLU A 602 -20.88 -9.67 -0.48
CA GLU A 602 -19.57 -10.26 -0.70
C GLU A 602 -19.16 -11.20 0.44
N VAL A 603 -18.19 -12.08 0.17
CA VAL A 603 -17.59 -12.95 1.18
C VAL A 603 -16.87 -12.10 2.22
N THR A 604 -17.08 -12.39 3.51
CA THR A 604 -16.48 -11.62 4.60
C THR A 604 -15.09 -12.10 4.96
N ASN A 605 -14.28 -11.18 5.51
CA ASN A 605 -12.99 -11.49 6.16
C ASN A 605 -13.10 -12.61 7.20
N ALA A 606 -14.21 -12.71 7.95
CA ALA A 606 -14.44 -13.79 8.90
C ALA A 606 -14.57 -15.17 8.22
N GLU A 607 -15.36 -15.28 7.15
CA GLU A 607 -15.54 -16.55 6.44
C GLU A 607 -14.27 -16.96 5.69
N TYR A 608 -13.59 -16.00 5.04
CA TYR A 608 -12.27 -16.25 4.43
C TYR A 608 -11.21 -16.58 5.50
N GLY A 609 -11.35 -16.06 6.72
CA GLY A 609 -10.47 -16.37 7.85
C GLY A 609 -10.58 -17.82 8.28
N GLN A 610 -11.78 -18.40 8.20
CA GLN A 610 -12.00 -19.83 8.40
C GLN A 610 -11.34 -20.65 7.28
N PHE A 611 -11.43 -20.23 6.02
CA PHE A 611 -10.74 -20.89 4.90
C PHE A 611 -9.21 -20.93 5.09
N VAL A 612 -8.60 -19.78 5.39
CA VAL A 612 -7.15 -19.67 5.67
C VAL A 612 -6.74 -20.59 6.83
N HIS A 613 -7.52 -20.59 7.92
CA HIS A 613 -7.29 -21.45 9.07
C HIS A 613 -7.40 -22.96 8.74
N ASP A 614 -8.48 -23.37 8.09
CA ASP A 614 -8.82 -24.79 7.87
C ASP A 614 -7.96 -25.46 6.77
N THR A 615 -7.25 -24.66 5.96
CA THR A 615 -6.45 -25.16 4.83
C THR A 615 -4.97 -24.74 4.86
N ASN A 616 -4.59 -23.80 5.73
CA ASN A 616 -3.29 -23.12 5.70
C ASN A 616 -3.01 -22.48 4.32
N TYR A 617 -4.05 -21.92 3.67
CA TYR A 617 -3.91 -21.14 2.45
C TYR A 617 -3.19 -19.81 2.72
N GLU A 618 -2.66 -19.19 1.68
CA GLU A 618 -2.00 -17.89 1.79
C GLU A 618 -3.04 -16.79 2.12
N PRO A 619 -2.87 -16.04 3.22
CA PRO A 619 -3.77 -14.94 3.56
C PRO A 619 -3.59 -13.75 2.60
N PRO A 620 -4.58 -12.84 2.50
CA PRO A 620 -4.40 -11.52 1.89
C PRO A 620 -3.19 -10.80 2.52
N SER A 621 -2.41 -10.04 1.73
CA SER A 621 -1.12 -9.51 2.19
C SER A 621 -1.22 -8.37 3.22
N ASP A 622 -2.42 -7.84 3.42
CA ASP A 622 -2.82 -6.86 4.45
C ASP A 622 -3.18 -7.52 5.81
N TRP A 623 -3.30 -8.85 5.88
CA TRP A 623 -3.67 -9.55 7.10
C TRP A 623 -2.49 -9.81 8.04
N VAL A 624 -2.63 -9.38 9.30
CA VAL A 624 -1.60 -9.52 10.33
C VAL A 624 -1.63 -10.92 10.94
N LYS A 625 -0.49 -11.63 10.85
CA LYS A 625 -0.33 -13.01 11.37
C LYS A 625 -1.38 -13.99 10.82
N GLY A 626 -1.79 -13.80 9.56
CA GLY A 626 -2.78 -14.64 8.87
C GLY A 626 -4.23 -14.43 9.34
N ARG A 627 -4.55 -13.25 9.88
CA ARG A 627 -5.91 -12.87 10.30
C ARG A 627 -6.23 -11.42 9.87
N PRO A 628 -7.50 -11.09 9.59
CA PRO A 628 -7.92 -9.71 9.37
C PRO A 628 -7.69 -8.88 10.64
N LEU A 629 -7.65 -7.54 10.52
CA LEU A 629 -7.49 -6.67 11.69
C LEU A 629 -8.75 -6.73 12.58
N PRO A 630 -8.62 -6.58 13.92
CA PRO A 630 -9.77 -6.57 14.82
C PRO A 630 -10.81 -5.51 14.44
N GLY A 631 -12.08 -5.91 14.36
CA GLY A 631 -13.20 -5.07 13.90
C GLY A 631 -13.46 -5.10 12.39
N GLN A 632 -12.60 -5.74 11.60
CA GLN A 632 -12.78 -5.93 10.15
C GLN A 632 -13.44 -7.28 9.79
N GLU A 633 -13.90 -8.05 10.77
CA GLU A 633 -14.41 -9.42 10.56
C GLU A 633 -15.62 -9.46 9.60
N ARG A 634 -16.45 -8.41 9.62
CA ARG A 634 -17.61 -8.24 8.73
C ARG A 634 -17.34 -7.40 7.48
N TRP A 635 -16.10 -6.96 7.24
CA TRP A 635 -15.75 -6.29 5.97
C TRP A 635 -15.67 -7.33 4.84
N PRO A 636 -15.88 -6.95 3.57
CA PRO A 636 -15.61 -7.85 2.45
C PRO A 636 -14.15 -8.29 2.49
N VAL A 637 -13.88 -9.53 2.10
CA VAL A 637 -12.49 -9.96 1.82
C VAL A 637 -12.02 -9.24 0.56
N ALA A 638 -10.90 -8.56 0.70
CA ALA A 638 -10.26 -7.78 -0.35
C ALA A 638 -8.86 -8.35 -0.65
N ASN A 639 -8.16 -7.76 -1.62
CA ASN A 639 -6.76 -8.08 -1.90
C ASN A 639 -6.53 -9.57 -2.24
N VAL A 640 -7.53 -10.16 -2.90
CA VAL A 640 -7.58 -11.54 -3.40
C VAL A 640 -7.72 -11.55 -4.92
N SER A 641 -7.18 -12.57 -5.57
CA SER A 641 -7.28 -12.79 -7.02
C SER A 641 -8.42 -13.76 -7.36
N PRO A 642 -8.84 -13.88 -8.64
CA PRO A 642 -9.83 -14.86 -9.06
C PRO A 642 -9.48 -16.29 -8.64
N LYS A 643 -8.18 -16.65 -8.69
CA LYS A 643 -7.69 -17.98 -8.29
C LYS A 643 -7.84 -18.25 -6.78
N ASP A 644 -7.70 -17.21 -5.95
CA ASP A 644 -7.88 -17.31 -4.50
C ASP A 644 -9.38 -17.47 -4.17
N ALA A 645 -10.24 -16.75 -4.89
CA ALA A 645 -11.69 -16.88 -4.81
C ALA A 645 -12.20 -18.26 -5.28
N GLU A 646 -11.61 -18.83 -6.35
CA GLU A 646 -11.86 -20.21 -6.80
C GLU A 646 -11.44 -21.24 -5.74
N ALA A 647 -10.27 -21.05 -5.10
CA ALA A 647 -9.80 -21.93 -4.04
C ALA A 647 -10.70 -21.88 -2.79
N PHE A 648 -11.13 -20.67 -2.38
CA PHE A 648 -12.13 -20.48 -1.34
C PHE A 648 -13.48 -21.13 -1.72
N ALA A 649 -13.95 -20.96 -2.96
CA ALA A 649 -15.19 -21.57 -3.44
C ALA A 649 -15.14 -23.11 -3.38
N ALA A 650 -14.02 -23.71 -3.77
CA ALA A 650 -13.80 -25.16 -3.66
C ALA A 650 -13.78 -25.64 -2.19
N TRP A 651 -13.16 -24.89 -1.27
CA TRP A 651 -13.20 -25.18 0.17
C TRP A 651 -14.62 -25.07 0.73
N ARG A 652 -15.32 -23.95 0.49
CA ARG A 652 -16.69 -23.70 0.96
C ARG A 652 -17.65 -24.77 0.42
N SER A 653 -17.43 -25.23 -0.81
CA SER A 653 -18.20 -26.31 -1.42
C SER A 653 -18.02 -27.64 -0.69
N LYS A 654 -16.79 -27.93 -0.26
CA LYS A 654 -16.46 -29.13 0.53
C LYS A 654 -16.98 -29.04 1.97
N ARG A 655 -17.00 -27.83 2.56
CA ARG A 655 -17.57 -27.53 3.88
C ARG A 655 -19.09 -27.76 3.90
N ASP A 656 -19.80 -27.15 2.94
CA ASP A 656 -21.27 -27.12 2.92
C ASP A 656 -21.91 -28.29 2.15
N ARG A 657 -21.10 -29.07 1.41
CA ARG A 657 -21.52 -30.18 0.52
C ARG A 657 -22.41 -29.72 -0.65
N VAL A 658 -22.13 -28.54 -1.17
CA VAL A 658 -22.87 -27.82 -2.22
C VAL A 658 -21.87 -27.18 -3.17
N THR A 659 -22.01 -27.32 -4.49
CA THR A 659 -21.07 -26.69 -5.43
C THR A 659 -21.30 -25.18 -5.53
N TYR A 660 -20.35 -24.39 -5.02
CA TYR A 660 -20.24 -22.95 -5.25
C TYR A 660 -19.20 -22.63 -6.33
N ARG A 661 -19.33 -21.45 -6.93
CA ARG A 661 -18.37 -20.84 -7.87
C ARG A 661 -18.52 -19.32 -7.87
N LEU A 662 -17.62 -18.61 -8.53
CA LEU A 662 -17.86 -17.20 -8.90
C LEU A 662 -19.10 -17.08 -9.81
N PRO A 663 -19.84 -15.96 -9.76
CA PRO A 663 -20.89 -15.65 -10.73
C PRO A 663 -20.31 -15.50 -12.14
N SER A 664 -21.06 -15.90 -13.16
CA SER A 664 -20.75 -15.41 -14.51
C SER A 664 -21.09 -13.92 -14.61
N GLU A 665 -20.52 -13.22 -15.59
CA GLU A 665 -20.85 -11.80 -15.77
C GLU A 665 -22.33 -11.57 -16.12
N GLU A 666 -22.97 -12.53 -16.79
CA GLU A 666 -24.41 -12.54 -17.08
C GLU A 666 -25.25 -12.66 -15.80
N GLU A 667 -24.87 -13.55 -14.87
CA GLU A 667 -25.55 -13.73 -13.58
C GLU A 667 -25.40 -12.51 -12.68
N TRP A 668 -24.19 -11.93 -12.65
CA TRP A 668 -23.90 -10.72 -11.89
C TRP A 668 -24.73 -9.53 -12.42
N GLU A 669 -24.74 -9.29 -13.73
CA GLU A 669 -25.51 -8.19 -14.31
C GLU A 669 -27.03 -8.41 -14.17
N PHE A 670 -27.52 -9.65 -14.32
CA PHE A 670 -28.95 -9.96 -14.09
C PHE A 670 -29.38 -9.65 -12.65
N ALA A 671 -28.53 -9.96 -11.67
CA ALA A 671 -28.74 -9.63 -10.26
C ALA A 671 -28.75 -8.10 -10.03
N ALA A 672 -27.80 -7.36 -10.62
CA ALA A 672 -27.71 -5.92 -10.49
C ALA A 672 -28.84 -5.16 -11.23
N ARG A 673 -29.33 -5.68 -12.36
CA ARG A 673 -30.41 -5.09 -13.19
C ARG A 673 -31.81 -5.62 -12.87
N ASN A 674 -32.02 -6.20 -11.68
CA ASN A 674 -33.32 -6.66 -11.17
C ASN A 674 -34.05 -7.68 -12.08
N GLY A 675 -33.30 -8.44 -12.89
CA GLY A 675 -33.83 -9.40 -13.84
C GLY A 675 -34.15 -8.84 -15.23
N GLY A 676 -33.64 -7.66 -15.57
CA GLY A 676 -33.77 -7.07 -16.91
C GLY A 676 -34.65 -5.83 -17.00
N GLU A 677 -34.89 -5.11 -15.89
CA GLU A 677 -35.71 -3.88 -15.86
C GLU A 677 -34.99 -2.66 -16.51
N ALA A 678 -34.04 -2.90 -17.42
CA ALA A 678 -33.08 -1.96 -18.02
C ALA A 678 -32.26 -1.10 -17.05
N LYS A 679 -32.42 -1.29 -15.73
CA LYS A 679 -31.90 -0.41 -14.67
C LYS A 679 -30.40 -0.16 -14.72
N SER A 680 -30.01 1.07 -14.39
CA SER A 680 -28.60 1.47 -14.25
C SER A 680 -28.00 1.07 -12.88
N PHE A 681 -28.82 0.90 -11.85
CA PHE A 681 -28.42 0.52 -10.50
C PHE A 681 -29.42 -0.47 -9.86
N PRO A 682 -29.03 -1.26 -8.83
CA PRO A 682 -29.93 -2.16 -8.10
C PRO A 682 -31.18 -1.50 -7.52
N TRP A 683 -31.13 -0.21 -7.19
CA TRP A 683 -32.26 0.56 -6.69
C TRP A 683 -33.07 1.29 -7.78
N GLY A 684 -32.48 1.64 -8.93
CA GLY A 684 -33.15 2.47 -9.93
C GLY A 684 -32.31 2.92 -11.14
N ASN A 685 -32.70 4.04 -11.75
CA ASN A 685 -32.03 4.63 -12.92
C ASN A 685 -31.18 5.86 -12.57
N ALA A 686 -31.49 6.53 -11.45
CA ALA A 686 -30.71 7.65 -10.95
C ALA A 686 -29.66 7.17 -9.95
N TRP A 687 -28.54 7.88 -9.86
CA TRP A 687 -27.64 7.78 -8.73
C TRP A 687 -28.36 8.28 -7.46
N GLU A 688 -28.16 7.59 -6.34
CA GLU A 688 -28.68 7.98 -5.03
C GLU A 688 -27.57 7.82 -3.99
N GLU A 689 -27.26 8.88 -3.25
CA GLU A 689 -26.31 8.80 -2.14
C GLU A 689 -26.75 7.80 -1.07
N LYS A 690 -25.78 7.24 -0.33
CA LYS A 690 -26.02 6.34 0.81
C LYS A 690 -26.81 5.07 0.44
N ARG A 691 -26.68 4.62 -0.82
CA ARG A 691 -27.10 3.29 -1.30
C ARG A 691 -25.94 2.36 -1.69
N ALA A 692 -24.72 2.88 -1.75
CA ALA A 692 -23.50 2.13 -2.07
C ALA A 692 -22.30 2.72 -1.32
N VAL A 693 -21.30 1.89 -1.03
CA VAL A 693 -20.03 2.33 -0.44
C VAL A 693 -19.13 2.84 -1.57
N VAL A 694 -19.03 4.15 -1.73
CA VAL A 694 -18.23 4.84 -2.77
C VAL A 694 -17.73 6.18 -2.22
N LYS A 695 -16.69 6.78 -2.82
CA LYS A 695 -16.01 7.99 -2.30
C LYS A 695 -15.54 7.86 -0.83
N GLU A 696 -15.22 6.64 -0.41
CA GLU A 696 -14.83 6.28 0.96
C GLU A 696 -13.32 5.99 1.05
N ALA A 697 -12.74 6.06 2.25
CA ALA A 697 -11.30 5.82 2.45
C ALA A 697 -10.90 4.33 2.54
N THR A 698 -11.88 3.47 2.87
CA THR A 698 -11.75 2.02 3.08
C THR A 698 -13.07 1.33 2.70
N PRO A 699 -13.11 -0.01 2.58
CA PRO A 699 -14.37 -0.75 2.63
C PRO A 699 -15.16 -0.45 3.92
N ARG A 700 -16.44 -0.84 3.92
CA ARG A 700 -17.29 -0.86 5.12
C ARG A 700 -17.68 -2.31 5.45
N PRO A 701 -18.23 -2.59 6.65
CA PRO A 701 -18.91 -3.86 6.89
C PRO A 701 -19.97 -4.14 5.82
N VAL A 702 -20.05 -5.37 5.33
CA VAL A 702 -21.02 -5.74 4.31
C VAL A 702 -22.46 -5.46 4.77
N GLY A 703 -23.33 -5.06 3.85
CA GLY A 703 -24.70 -4.64 4.12
C GLY A 703 -24.85 -3.27 4.81
N SER A 704 -23.79 -2.44 4.89
CA SER A 704 -23.83 -1.12 5.54
C SER A 704 -24.88 -0.17 4.95
N TYR A 705 -25.24 -0.33 3.67
CA TYR A 705 -26.30 0.45 3.02
C TYR A 705 -27.50 -0.46 2.66
N PRO A 706 -28.39 -0.81 3.62
CA PRO A 706 -29.50 -1.74 3.39
C PRO A 706 -30.55 -1.23 2.37
N ALA A 707 -30.51 0.06 2.02
CA ALA A 707 -31.30 0.68 0.96
C ALA A 707 -30.73 0.43 -0.46
N GLY A 708 -29.51 -0.08 -0.59
CA GLY A 708 -28.87 -0.43 -1.87
C GLY A 708 -29.30 -1.76 -2.47
N LYS A 709 -30.12 -2.55 -1.76
CA LYS A 709 -30.49 -3.91 -2.18
C LYS A 709 -31.26 -3.95 -3.49
N ASN A 710 -31.05 -5.01 -4.27
CA ASN A 710 -31.94 -5.38 -5.38
C ASN A 710 -33.28 -5.94 -4.87
N ARG A 711 -34.22 -6.21 -5.79
CA ARG A 711 -35.58 -6.71 -5.52
C ARG A 711 -35.63 -8.01 -4.72
N TRP A 712 -34.59 -8.84 -4.77
CA TRP A 712 -34.50 -10.13 -4.09
C TRP A 712 -33.79 -10.04 -2.74
N GLY A 713 -33.12 -8.92 -2.45
CA GLY A 713 -32.44 -8.65 -1.18
C GLY A 713 -30.91 -8.76 -1.24
N VAL A 714 -30.31 -8.97 -2.42
CA VAL A 714 -28.84 -8.92 -2.58
C VAL A 714 -28.37 -7.47 -2.44
N LEU A 715 -27.34 -7.28 -1.62
CA LEU A 715 -26.71 -6.03 -1.24
C LEU A 715 -25.32 -5.87 -1.87
N ASP A 716 -24.82 -4.64 -1.83
CA ASP A 716 -23.44 -4.27 -2.17
C ASP A 716 -23.03 -4.64 -3.61
N LEU A 717 -23.99 -4.80 -4.53
CA LEU A 717 -23.77 -5.00 -5.97
C LEU A 717 -23.28 -3.74 -6.69
N ILE A 718 -23.09 -2.62 -5.98
CA ILE A 718 -22.43 -1.40 -6.46
C ILE A 718 -21.59 -0.85 -5.31
N GLY A 719 -20.33 -0.52 -5.60
CA GLY A 719 -19.38 -0.04 -4.61
C GLY A 719 -18.84 -1.16 -3.70
N ASN A 720 -18.31 -0.76 -2.54
CA ASN A 720 -17.62 -1.57 -1.54
C ASN A 720 -16.38 -2.27 -2.10
N VAL A 721 -16.47 -3.38 -2.84
CA VAL A 721 -15.34 -3.95 -3.60
C VAL A 721 -15.76 -4.37 -5.01
N TRP A 722 -14.83 -4.21 -5.96
CA TRP A 722 -14.93 -4.78 -7.29
C TRP A 722 -15.00 -6.30 -7.18
N GLU A 723 -16.01 -6.91 -7.80
CA GLU A 723 -16.24 -8.34 -7.70
C GLU A 723 -15.65 -9.09 -8.88
N TRP A 724 -14.83 -10.10 -8.60
CA TRP A 724 -14.41 -11.07 -9.61
C TRP A 724 -15.59 -11.92 -10.12
N THR A 725 -15.65 -12.12 -11.43
CA THR A 725 -16.57 -13.07 -12.08
C THR A 725 -15.80 -14.30 -12.59
N SER A 726 -16.51 -15.36 -12.98
CA SER A 726 -15.90 -16.50 -13.70
C SER A 726 -15.64 -16.22 -15.18
N SER A 727 -15.96 -15.02 -15.68
CA SER A 727 -15.96 -14.70 -17.11
C SER A 727 -14.64 -14.08 -17.56
N LYS A 728 -14.11 -14.55 -18.69
CA LYS A 728 -12.89 -14.03 -19.32
C LYS A 728 -13.17 -12.75 -20.11
N ALA A 729 -12.13 -11.92 -20.25
CA ALA A 729 -12.15 -10.69 -21.02
C ALA A 729 -12.69 -10.94 -22.43
N SER A 730 -13.71 -10.15 -22.82
CA SER A 730 -14.47 -10.35 -24.06
C SER A 730 -15.15 -9.05 -24.47
N VAL A 731 -14.98 -8.62 -25.72
CA VAL A 731 -15.77 -7.50 -26.30
C VAL A 731 -17.01 -8.10 -26.95
N TYR A 732 -18.17 -7.47 -26.75
CA TYR A 732 -19.41 -7.93 -27.37
C TYR A 732 -19.41 -7.62 -28.88
N GLY A 733 -20.16 -8.39 -29.67
CA GLY A 733 -20.34 -8.15 -31.10
C GLY A 733 -19.10 -8.30 -32.00
N GLY A 734 -17.93 -8.67 -31.46
CA GLY A 734 -16.70 -8.86 -32.24
C GLY A 734 -15.99 -7.57 -32.67
N ALA A 735 -16.34 -6.42 -32.10
CA ALA A 735 -15.69 -5.15 -32.39
C ALA A 735 -14.32 -5.05 -31.69
N ALA A 736 -13.23 -5.07 -32.48
CA ALA A 736 -11.83 -5.15 -32.05
C ALA A 736 -11.45 -6.46 -31.33
N GLU A 737 -10.34 -7.08 -31.76
CA GLU A 737 -9.78 -8.21 -31.02
C GLU A 737 -9.14 -7.72 -29.71
N ILE A 738 -9.38 -8.47 -28.64
CA ILE A 738 -8.62 -8.34 -27.40
C ILE A 738 -7.17 -8.80 -27.67
N PRO A 739 -6.15 -7.97 -27.34
CA PRO A 739 -4.74 -8.34 -27.46
C PRO A 739 -4.47 -9.71 -26.82
N LEU A 740 -3.58 -10.51 -27.41
CA LEU A 740 -3.40 -11.91 -27.03
C LEU A 740 -3.09 -12.07 -25.52
N GLU A 741 -2.25 -11.18 -25.02
CA GLU A 741 -1.87 -10.94 -23.62
C GLU A 741 -3.03 -10.63 -22.65
N ASN A 742 -4.17 -10.17 -23.17
CA ASN A 742 -5.35 -9.76 -22.41
C ASN A 742 -6.48 -10.80 -22.43
N ARG A 743 -6.41 -11.83 -23.28
CA ARG A 743 -7.48 -12.86 -23.40
C ARG A 743 -7.65 -13.70 -22.12
N GLU A 744 -6.60 -13.83 -21.33
CA GLU A 744 -6.62 -14.55 -20.04
C GLU A 744 -7.11 -13.70 -18.86
N TRP A 745 -7.36 -12.40 -19.06
CA TRP A 745 -7.81 -11.49 -18.01
C TRP A 745 -9.26 -11.80 -17.62
N VAL A 746 -9.62 -11.51 -16.37
CA VAL A 746 -10.92 -11.84 -15.77
C VAL A 746 -11.74 -10.57 -15.63
N VAL A 747 -13.03 -10.65 -15.97
CA VAL A 747 -13.97 -9.53 -15.85
C VAL A 747 -14.31 -9.29 -14.38
N ALA A 748 -14.26 -8.03 -13.97
CA ALA A 748 -14.75 -7.56 -12.68
C ALA A 748 -15.89 -6.55 -12.87
N ARG A 749 -16.78 -6.44 -11.87
CA ARG A 749 -17.97 -5.56 -11.89
C ARG A 749 -18.23 -4.89 -10.54
N GLY A 750 -19.11 -3.89 -10.53
CA GLY A 750 -19.65 -3.23 -9.32
C GLY A 750 -19.02 -1.88 -8.96
N GLY A 751 -17.78 -1.60 -9.33
CA GLY A 751 -17.02 -0.51 -8.71
C GLY A 751 -16.55 -0.89 -7.30
N SER A 752 -16.07 0.08 -6.51
CA SER A 752 -15.54 -0.17 -5.16
C SER A 752 -15.70 1.04 -4.25
N TYR A 753 -15.29 0.92 -2.97
CA TYR A 753 -15.27 2.03 -2.01
C TYR A 753 -14.53 3.27 -2.52
N ALA A 754 -13.51 3.09 -3.37
CA ALA A 754 -12.70 4.16 -3.95
C ALA A 754 -13.24 4.69 -5.30
N SER A 755 -14.34 4.15 -5.83
CA SER A 755 -14.93 4.61 -7.09
C SER A 755 -15.66 5.95 -6.93
N ASP A 756 -15.70 6.72 -8.01
CA ASP A 756 -16.37 8.02 -8.10
C ASP A 756 -17.60 7.92 -9.02
N PRO A 757 -18.84 8.19 -8.54
CA PRO A 757 -20.05 8.16 -9.38
C PRO A 757 -20.10 9.22 -10.48
N ASP A 758 -19.31 10.28 -10.37
CA ASP A 758 -19.25 11.42 -11.29
C ASP A 758 -18.14 11.26 -12.35
N ASP A 759 -17.30 10.22 -12.25
CA ASP A 759 -16.26 9.93 -13.24
C ASP A 759 -16.86 9.43 -14.56
N ARG A 760 -16.68 10.23 -15.61
CA ARG A 760 -17.17 9.94 -16.97
C ARG A 760 -16.27 9.01 -17.77
N GLN A 761 -15.08 8.66 -17.26
CA GLN A 761 -14.14 7.74 -17.88
C GLN A 761 -14.28 6.32 -17.30
N ALA A 762 -14.59 6.21 -16.00
CA ALA A 762 -14.86 4.94 -15.31
C ALA A 762 -16.23 4.95 -14.57
N PRO A 763 -17.35 5.12 -15.30
CA PRO A 763 -18.67 5.34 -14.69
C PRO A 763 -19.22 4.07 -14.02
N ILE A 764 -19.50 4.12 -12.71
CA ILE A 764 -20.11 2.97 -12.02
C ILE A 764 -21.57 2.79 -12.45
N SER A 765 -21.94 1.54 -12.75
CA SER A 765 -23.31 1.13 -13.04
C SER A 765 -23.43 -0.40 -12.96
N ALA A 766 -24.65 -0.92 -13.06
CA ALA A 766 -24.91 -2.35 -13.19
C ALA A 766 -24.36 -2.95 -14.51
N THR A 767 -24.20 -2.14 -15.56
CA THR A 767 -23.67 -2.59 -16.87
C THR A 767 -22.15 -2.45 -16.98
N TYR A 768 -21.53 -1.54 -16.19
CA TYR A 768 -20.09 -1.27 -16.29
C TYR A 768 -19.26 -2.49 -15.89
N ARG A 769 -18.24 -2.73 -16.72
CA ARG A 769 -17.35 -3.88 -16.67
C ARG A 769 -15.97 -3.47 -17.15
N ASP A 770 -14.96 -3.98 -16.47
CA ASP A 770 -13.57 -3.90 -16.90
C ASP A 770 -12.92 -5.28 -16.66
N TRP A 771 -11.73 -5.50 -17.18
CA TRP A 771 -11.02 -6.78 -17.01
C TRP A 771 -9.58 -6.56 -16.55
N TYR A 772 -9.09 -7.51 -15.74
CA TYR A 772 -7.80 -7.41 -15.09
C TYR A 772 -7.05 -8.74 -15.08
N LYS A 773 -5.72 -8.68 -14.93
CA LYS A 773 -4.85 -9.87 -14.91
C LYS A 773 -5.33 -10.89 -13.86
N PRO A 774 -5.37 -12.20 -14.16
CA PRO A 774 -5.86 -13.23 -13.23
C PRO A 774 -4.95 -13.43 -12.00
N THR A 775 -3.78 -12.77 -11.97
CA THR A 775 -2.85 -12.72 -10.83
C THR A 775 -2.97 -11.44 -10.00
N LEU A 776 -3.89 -10.52 -10.32
CA LEU A 776 -4.07 -9.29 -9.57
C LEU A 776 -4.67 -9.58 -8.18
N ARG A 777 -3.91 -9.24 -7.15
CA ARG A 777 -4.41 -8.97 -5.80
C ARG A 777 -4.34 -7.47 -5.56
N HIS A 778 -5.45 -6.86 -5.14
CA HIS A 778 -5.53 -5.40 -4.94
C HIS A 778 -6.63 -5.04 -3.92
N PRO A 779 -6.45 -4.05 -3.02
CA PRO A 779 -7.40 -3.73 -1.95
C PRO A 779 -8.82 -3.36 -2.38
N ASN A 780 -9.02 -2.95 -3.64
CA ASN A 780 -10.34 -2.64 -4.16
C ASN A 780 -11.11 -3.88 -4.66
N PHE A 781 -10.50 -5.08 -4.71
CA PHE A 781 -11.06 -6.28 -5.34
C PHE A 781 -11.34 -7.39 -4.34
N GLY A 782 -12.56 -7.91 -4.39
CA GLY A 782 -13.06 -9.04 -3.62
C GLY A 782 -13.98 -9.91 -4.48
N PHE A 783 -14.91 -10.64 -3.86
CA PHE A 783 -15.85 -11.49 -4.58
C PHE A 783 -17.06 -11.91 -3.73
N ARG A 784 -18.14 -12.33 -4.40
CA ARG A 784 -19.23 -13.15 -3.84
C ARG A 784 -19.34 -14.47 -4.61
N LEU A 785 -20.01 -15.47 -4.06
CA LEU A 785 -20.24 -16.74 -4.75
C LEU A 785 -21.70 -16.91 -5.18
N VAL A 786 -21.88 -17.83 -6.12
CA VAL A 786 -23.17 -18.39 -6.53
C VAL A 786 -23.15 -19.91 -6.50
N ARG A 787 -24.33 -20.50 -6.50
CA ARG A 787 -24.56 -21.91 -6.85
C ARG A 787 -25.74 -22.00 -7.82
N SER A 788 -25.75 -22.99 -8.69
CA SER A 788 -26.88 -23.23 -9.59
C SER A 788 -28.17 -23.54 -8.82
N GLY A 789 -29.32 -23.22 -9.42
CA GLY A 789 -30.61 -23.78 -9.00
C GLY A 789 -30.63 -25.30 -9.17
N GLN A 790 -31.31 -25.97 -8.24
CA GLN A 790 -31.88 -27.30 -8.45
C GLN A 790 -33.34 -27.11 -8.89
#